data_AF-A0A2P5ES26-F1
#
_entry.id   AF-A0A2P5ES26-F1
#
_cell.length_a   1.000
_cell.length_b   1.000
_cell.length_c   1.000
_cell.angle_alpha   90.00
_cell.angle_beta   90.00
_cell.angle_gamma   90.00
#
_symmetry.space_group_name_H-M   'P 1'
#
loop_
_entity.id
_entity.type
_entity.pdbx_description
1 polymer ?
#
loop_
_entity_poly.entity_id
_entity_poly.type
_entity_poly.pdbx_seq_one_letter_code
_entity_poly.pdbx_strand_id
1 'polypeptide(L)'
;MSSQTLHPGFMLDQTIISTIPTNYKLSKREEKNVRAKRALRSLFIAVSIPLSLTMTITLLFGSGHRYRAVPKPFWFPPLWLIHLASLGSSFLMGFAAWLFWADGGFHAQSNALPLYITQISVSVVWDPLVLVIGAAWLGLVFCLIHFGTLFACYRSFRRVNPFAKDLAKPCLAWTRSIDSESPAQLGRVTMLVERCLGARRVRQIQRAVRHGTVSFLCLFLTVIVLRGTIGAGKFGTPEQDFYEIRDHIYSSRRRGEPHRVLEEAQTAQNDAASSSTESNSNNYATFDISKILVDEGEDEKPDPNKPYSLGPKISDWDEQRAEWLKRNPGFPNFIGPNKPRVLLVTGSSPKPCENPVGDHYLLKSIKNKIDYCRLHGIEIFYNMALLDAEMAGFWAKLPLIRKLLLSHPEIEFLWWMDSDAMFTDMAFEVPWERYKDHNFVLHGWNEMVYDDKNWIGLNTGSFLLRNCQWSLDILDAWAPMGPKGKVRDEAGKILTRELKGRPVFEADDQSAMVYLLYKQRDLWGEKVYLESAYYLHGYWGILVDRYEEMIENYHPGLGDHRWPLVTHFVGCKPCGKFGDYPVERCLRQMDRAFNFGDNQILQMYGFTHRTLASKKVKRVRNDTSNPLEVKDELGLLHPAFKAVKNHTDTPIHIHLYKPSLSLEYLKLSLELSSEAEAAAAAAAATMEASLEKKAPKQHEFALASVSELASSSSSSSPIVARFSADCGVPELRFHQESQSIAVVNVDLRAAQLFKIGPESSVCIFEASDTSKEKYSRGVTIQFRNEAESRAFHSAFEQLKKDFEAQLPNGAISASKSKFDDKIEPSSAKMYFHYYGQLLHQQNMLQDYVRTGTYYAAVIENRADFYGRVVVDVGAGSGILSLFAAQAGAKHVYAVEASEMAEYARKLIAGNPALGQRITVVKGKVEEVELPEKADILISEPMGTLLVNERMLESYVIARDRFLQPNGKMFPTVGRIHMAPFSDEYLFVEIANKALFWQQENYYGVNLTALHGSAFQGYFSQPVVDAFDPRLLVAPSISHVIDFTKIKEEDLYEIDIPLRFIASVGTRVHGLACWFDVLFNGSTVQRWLTTAPGAPTTHWYQLRCVLTQPLYVVAGQEITGHLRMIAHNAQSYTIYLTLSAKMWGPGADQGGVIQSSSCKLDLKEPYYRMSQPQAYTLAQDQQPHQLIQTQDIPIHSQDLDDVDLIAQPSPTSGAQLNTLHG
;
A
#
# COMPACT_ATOMS: atom_id res chain seq x y z
N MET A 1 -57.87 -54.08 -30.11
CA MET A 1 -58.90 -53.46 -30.97
C MET A 1 -58.57 -51.98 -31.04
N SER A 2 -57.81 -51.57 -32.07
CA SER A 2 -58.30 -51.09 -33.39
C SER A 2 -58.45 -49.57 -33.37
N SER A 3 -57.49 -48.83 -33.94
CA SER A 3 -57.55 -48.19 -35.28
C SER A 3 -58.46 -46.95 -35.27
N GLN A 4 -58.09 -45.76 -35.72
CA GLN A 4 -57.61 -45.46 -37.08
C GLN A 4 -57.12 -44.00 -37.18
N THR A 5 -55.98 -43.81 -37.85
CA THR A 5 -55.61 -42.76 -38.82
C THR A 5 -56.07 -41.31 -38.66
N LEU A 6 -55.09 -40.38 -38.63
CA LEU A 6 -55.03 -39.18 -39.49
C LEU A 6 -53.58 -38.61 -39.48
N HIS A 7 -52.97 -38.56 -40.67
CA HIS A 7 -51.75 -37.83 -41.07
C HIS A 7 -52.16 -36.90 -42.23
N PRO A 8 -51.35 -35.94 -42.74
CA PRO A 8 -50.00 -35.49 -42.37
C PRO A 8 -49.86 -33.94 -42.27
N GLY A 9 -48.66 -33.41 -42.01
CA GLY A 9 -48.26 -32.10 -42.55
C GLY A 9 -47.82 -31.01 -41.56
N PHE A 10 -46.51 -30.76 -41.61
CA PHE A 10 -45.75 -29.52 -41.47
C PHE A 10 -46.47 -28.16 -41.24
N MET A 11 -45.78 -27.36 -40.39
CA MET A 11 -45.70 -25.88 -40.32
C MET A 11 -46.85 -25.06 -39.72
N LEU A 12 -46.58 -24.50 -38.55
CA LEU A 12 -46.95 -23.17 -38.03
C LEU A 12 -45.97 -22.89 -36.87
N ASP A 13 -45.55 -21.68 -36.50
CA ASP A 13 -45.48 -20.36 -37.09
C ASP A 13 -44.71 -19.54 -36.02
N GLN A 14 -43.63 -18.86 -36.39
CA GLN A 14 -43.01 -17.84 -35.55
C GLN A 14 -42.63 -16.66 -36.44
N THR A 15 -43.66 -15.93 -36.83
CA THR A 15 -43.56 -14.53 -37.23
C THR A 15 -43.81 -13.66 -36.01
N ILE A 16 -42.81 -12.88 -35.59
CA ILE A 16 -42.90 -11.48 -35.15
C ILE A 16 -41.46 -10.98 -34.92
N ILE A 17 -41.19 -9.78 -35.41
CA ILE A 17 -39.93 -9.01 -35.42
C ILE A 17 -39.10 -9.15 -36.71
N SER A 18 -39.55 -8.45 -37.75
CA SER A 18 -38.67 -7.70 -38.64
C SER A 18 -39.26 -6.29 -38.82
N THR A 19 -38.50 -5.26 -38.43
CA THR A 19 -38.39 -3.92 -39.08
C THR A 19 -37.77 -2.88 -38.13
N ILE A 20 -36.42 -2.75 -38.13
CA ILE A 20 -35.72 -1.46 -37.92
C ILE A 20 -34.45 -1.48 -38.79
N PRO A 21 -34.08 -0.39 -39.50
CA PRO A 21 -33.06 -0.42 -40.54
C PRO A 21 -31.64 -0.48 -39.99
N THR A 22 -30.82 -1.31 -40.61
CA THR A 22 -29.37 -1.43 -40.37
C THR A 22 -28.63 -0.22 -40.93
N ASN A 23 -27.98 0.58 -40.07
CA ASN A 23 -26.81 1.38 -40.43
C ASN A 23 -26.00 1.80 -39.20
N TYR A 24 -25.36 0.84 -38.52
CA TYR A 24 -24.19 1.07 -37.66
C TYR A 24 -23.28 -0.16 -37.75
N LYS A 25 -22.07 0.02 -38.30
CA LYS A 25 -21.00 -0.99 -38.22
C LYS A 25 -20.48 -1.00 -36.78
N LEU A 26 -20.81 -2.05 -36.02
CA LEU A 26 -20.19 -2.33 -34.72
C LEU A 26 -18.66 -2.33 -34.83
N SER A 27 -17.98 -1.72 -33.86
CA SER A 27 -16.52 -1.72 -33.84
C SER A 27 -16.01 -3.15 -33.60
N LYS A 28 -14.88 -3.53 -34.25
CA LYS A 28 -14.24 -4.86 -34.09
C LYS A 28 -13.98 -5.24 -32.61
N ARG A 29 -13.92 -4.26 -31.70
CA ARG A 29 -13.68 -4.47 -30.26
C ARG A 29 -14.96 -4.83 -29.49
N GLU A 30 -16.11 -4.28 -29.89
CA GLU A 30 -17.41 -4.62 -29.29
C GLU A 30 -17.87 -6.02 -29.71
N GLU A 31 -17.64 -6.42 -30.98
CA GLU A 31 -17.85 -7.80 -31.40
C GLU A 31 -16.99 -8.80 -30.59
N LYS A 32 -15.72 -8.46 -30.32
CA LYS A 32 -14.82 -9.30 -29.50
C LYS A 32 -15.33 -9.44 -28.07
N ASN A 33 -15.81 -8.36 -27.45
CA ASN A 33 -16.31 -8.40 -26.07
C ASN A 33 -17.63 -9.19 -25.94
N VAL A 34 -18.52 -9.08 -26.92
CA VAL A 34 -19.76 -9.88 -26.95
C VAL A 34 -19.44 -11.36 -27.18
N ARG A 35 -18.48 -11.69 -28.06
CA ARG A 35 -18.02 -13.06 -28.28
C ARG A 35 -17.32 -13.65 -27.05
N ALA A 36 -16.47 -12.87 -26.36
CA ALA A 36 -15.78 -13.30 -25.15
C ALA A 36 -16.77 -13.57 -23.99
N LYS A 37 -17.76 -12.70 -23.79
CA LYS A 37 -18.81 -12.91 -22.77
C LYS A 37 -19.69 -14.14 -23.08
N ARG A 38 -19.96 -14.43 -24.36
CA ARG A 38 -20.67 -15.65 -24.76
C ARG A 38 -19.81 -16.92 -24.55
N ALA A 39 -18.52 -16.86 -24.86
CA ALA A 39 -17.59 -17.98 -24.67
C ALA A 39 -17.40 -18.36 -23.19
N LEU A 40 -17.28 -17.37 -22.30
CA LEU A 40 -17.20 -17.60 -20.85
C LEU A 40 -18.47 -18.24 -20.27
N ARG A 41 -19.65 -17.81 -20.75
CA ARG A 41 -20.93 -18.41 -20.33
C ARG A 41 -21.07 -19.85 -20.79
N SER A 42 -20.67 -20.18 -22.02
CA SER A 42 -20.75 -21.56 -22.52
C SER A 42 -19.74 -22.48 -21.84
N LEU A 43 -18.55 -21.98 -21.49
CA LEU A 43 -17.55 -22.73 -20.72
C LEU A 43 -18.07 -23.11 -19.33
N PHE A 44 -18.64 -22.14 -18.63
CA PHE A 44 -19.20 -22.36 -17.30
C PHE A 44 -20.29 -23.45 -17.32
N ILE A 45 -21.17 -23.44 -18.31
CA ILE A 45 -22.23 -24.44 -18.46
C ILE A 45 -21.65 -25.83 -18.76
N ALA A 46 -20.68 -25.92 -19.68
CA ALA A 46 -20.10 -27.19 -20.12
C ALA A 46 -19.31 -27.93 -19.02
N VAL A 47 -18.72 -27.21 -18.06
CA VAL A 47 -17.98 -27.81 -16.94
C VAL A 47 -18.86 -28.03 -15.72
N SER A 48 -19.74 -27.08 -15.39
CA SER A 48 -20.52 -27.15 -14.14
C SER A 48 -21.57 -28.25 -14.14
N ILE A 49 -22.20 -28.55 -15.28
CA ILE A 49 -23.25 -29.57 -15.37
C ILE A 49 -22.69 -30.98 -15.09
N PRO A 50 -21.66 -31.48 -15.80
CA PRO A 50 -21.10 -32.80 -15.53
C PRO A 50 -20.50 -32.92 -14.13
N LEU A 51 -19.80 -31.87 -13.66
CA LEU A 51 -19.17 -31.88 -12.35
C LEU A 51 -20.20 -31.94 -11.21
N SER A 52 -21.27 -31.14 -11.31
CA SER A 52 -22.34 -31.13 -10.30
C SER A 52 -23.10 -32.45 -10.28
N LEU A 53 -23.32 -33.07 -11.44
CA LEU A 53 -23.99 -34.36 -11.55
C LEU A 53 -23.17 -35.47 -10.87
N THR A 54 -21.87 -35.58 -11.19
CA THR A 54 -20.96 -36.55 -10.59
C THR A 54 -20.79 -36.32 -9.08
N MET A 55 -20.73 -35.06 -8.63
CA MET A 55 -20.67 -34.72 -7.21
C MET A 55 -21.94 -35.10 -6.46
N THR A 56 -23.12 -34.84 -7.06
CA THR A 56 -24.41 -35.21 -6.46
C THR A 56 -24.55 -36.73 -6.31
N ILE A 57 -24.13 -37.50 -7.32
CA ILE A 57 -24.16 -38.96 -7.27
C ILE A 57 -23.20 -39.51 -6.23
N THR A 58 -21.99 -38.94 -6.17
CA THR A 58 -21.01 -39.29 -5.13
C THR A 58 -21.57 -39.03 -3.73
N LEU A 59 -22.28 -37.92 -3.52
CA LEU A 59 -22.89 -37.60 -2.23
C LEU A 59 -24.09 -38.50 -1.89
N LEU A 60 -24.95 -38.81 -2.87
CA LEU A 60 -26.15 -39.63 -2.65
C LEU A 60 -25.85 -41.13 -2.51
N PHE A 61 -24.84 -41.64 -3.22
CA PHE A 61 -24.58 -43.07 -3.34
C PHE A 61 -23.16 -43.50 -2.93
N GLY A 62 -22.30 -42.56 -2.51
CA GLY A 62 -20.91 -42.82 -2.09
C GLY A 62 -20.74 -43.40 -0.68
N SER A 63 -21.83 -43.67 0.07
CA SER A 63 -21.74 -44.32 1.38
C SER A 63 -21.46 -45.83 1.22
N GLY A 64 -20.18 -46.19 1.27
CA GLY A 64 -19.68 -47.54 1.00
C GLY A 64 -19.92 -48.61 2.08
N HIS A 65 -21.17 -48.87 2.47
CA HIS A 65 -21.47 -49.99 3.40
C HIS A 65 -21.06 -51.35 2.83
N ARG A 66 -21.27 -51.60 1.53
CA ARG A 66 -20.80 -52.81 0.84
C ARG A 66 -19.36 -52.71 0.35
N TYR A 67 -18.83 -51.52 0.08
CA TYR A 67 -17.43 -51.31 -0.25
C TYR A 67 -16.50 -51.75 0.89
N ARG A 68 -16.90 -51.59 2.16
CA ARG A 68 -16.14 -52.10 3.33
C ARG A 68 -16.26 -53.62 3.52
N ALA A 69 -17.30 -54.26 2.98
CA ALA A 69 -17.59 -55.68 3.21
C ALA A 69 -16.85 -56.64 2.25
N VAL A 70 -16.23 -56.14 1.18
CA VAL A 70 -15.49 -56.95 0.21
C VAL A 70 -14.00 -57.01 0.60
N PRO A 71 -13.41 -58.20 0.80
CA PRO A 71 -11.97 -58.33 1.06
C PRO A 71 -11.17 -57.88 -0.17
N LYS A 72 -10.23 -56.94 0.04
CA LYS A 72 -9.49 -56.28 -1.04
C LYS A 72 -7.98 -56.53 -0.93
N PRO A 73 -7.27 -56.64 -2.07
CA PRO A 73 -5.82 -56.57 -2.09
C PRO A 73 -5.33 -55.22 -1.55
N PHE A 74 -4.12 -55.18 -0.98
CA PHE A 74 -3.56 -53.97 -0.37
C PHE A 74 -3.36 -52.80 -1.36
N TRP A 75 -3.37 -53.07 -2.67
CA TRP A 75 -3.20 -52.08 -3.72
C TRP A 75 -4.51 -51.54 -4.30
N PHE A 76 -5.68 -52.02 -3.85
CA PHE A 76 -6.95 -51.52 -4.35
C PHE A 76 -7.19 -50.08 -3.86
N PRO A 77 -7.46 -49.11 -4.76
CA PRO A 77 -7.50 -47.70 -4.40
C PRO A 77 -8.62 -47.41 -3.41
N PRO A 78 -8.36 -46.60 -2.36
CA PRO A 78 -9.35 -46.28 -1.34
C PRO A 78 -10.52 -45.48 -1.94
N LEU A 79 -11.70 -45.58 -1.32
CA LEU A 79 -12.95 -45.00 -1.85
C LEU A 79 -12.83 -43.49 -2.14
N TRP A 80 -12.12 -42.75 -1.30
CA TRP A 80 -11.89 -41.32 -1.49
C TRP A 80 -11.11 -41.02 -2.78
N LEU A 81 -10.15 -41.88 -3.15
CA LEU A 81 -9.34 -41.71 -4.36
C LEU A 81 -10.18 -41.99 -5.61
N ILE A 82 -11.09 -42.97 -5.54
CA ILE A 82 -12.03 -43.27 -6.63
C ILE A 82 -12.96 -42.07 -6.89
N HIS A 83 -13.53 -41.48 -5.83
CA HIS A 83 -14.38 -40.30 -5.96
C HIS A 83 -13.62 -39.07 -6.46
N LEU A 84 -12.41 -38.83 -5.96
CA LEU A 84 -11.58 -37.72 -6.41
C LEU A 84 -11.22 -37.85 -7.89
N ALA A 85 -10.86 -39.04 -8.34
CA ALA A 85 -10.55 -39.29 -9.74
C ALA A 85 -11.79 -39.22 -10.66
N SER A 86 -12.97 -39.63 -10.17
CA SER A 86 -14.24 -39.48 -10.90
C SER A 86 -14.62 -38.00 -11.11
N LEU A 87 -14.45 -37.16 -10.07
CA LEU A 87 -14.65 -35.72 -10.17
C LEU A 87 -13.62 -35.06 -11.11
N GLY A 88 -12.35 -35.43 -10.99
CA GLY A 88 -11.29 -34.96 -11.88
C GLY A 88 -11.53 -35.34 -13.34
N SER A 89 -11.97 -36.58 -13.60
CA SER A 89 -12.30 -37.04 -14.95
C SER A 89 -13.50 -36.28 -15.54
N SER A 90 -14.53 -36.01 -14.74
CA SER A 90 -15.72 -35.26 -15.15
C SER A 90 -15.38 -33.80 -15.53
N PHE A 91 -14.51 -33.16 -14.75
CA PHE A 91 -13.99 -31.81 -15.05
C PHE A 91 -13.21 -31.78 -16.36
N LEU A 92 -12.23 -32.69 -16.53
CA LEU A 92 -11.39 -32.75 -17.72
C LEU A 92 -12.21 -33.04 -18.98
N MET A 93 -13.20 -33.94 -18.89
CA MET A 93 -14.06 -34.28 -20.03
C MET A 93 -15.06 -33.16 -20.36
N GLY A 94 -15.58 -32.45 -19.35
CA GLY A 94 -16.36 -31.21 -19.53
C GLY A 94 -15.59 -30.11 -20.26
N PHE A 95 -14.33 -29.92 -19.87
CA PHE A 95 -13.46 -28.94 -20.50
C PHE A 95 -13.08 -29.35 -21.94
N ALA A 96 -12.76 -30.62 -22.16
CA ALA A 96 -12.46 -31.16 -23.49
C ALA A 96 -13.65 -31.03 -24.46
N ALA A 97 -14.88 -31.30 -23.99
CA ALA A 97 -16.08 -31.14 -24.80
C ALA A 97 -16.37 -29.67 -25.15
N TRP A 98 -16.10 -28.74 -24.24
CA TRP A 98 -16.22 -27.31 -24.54
C TRP A 98 -15.21 -26.86 -25.60
N LEU A 99 -13.93 -27.26 -25.49
CA LEU A 99 -12.93 -26.96 -26.52
C LEU A 99 -13.33 -27.53 -27.88
N PHE A 100 -13.85 -28.75 -27.90
CA PHE A 100 -14.35 -29.36 -29.13
C PHE A 100 -15.56 -28.61 -29.71
N TRP A 101 -16.47 -28.11 -28.88
CA TRP A 101 -17.59 -27.27 -29.31
C TRP A 101 -17.14 -25.89 -29.82
N ALA A 102 -16.21 -25.24 -29.12
CA ALA A 102 -15.71 -23.91 -29.43
C ALA A 102 -15.07 -23.85 -30.83
N ASP A 103 -14.42 -24.93 -31.26
CA ASP A 103 -13.86 -25.08 -32.60
C ASP A 103 -14.88 -25.60 -33.65
N GLY A 104 -16.17 -25.61 -33.30
CA GLY A 104 -17.24 -26.06 -34.18
C GLY A 104 -17.32 -27.59 -34.39
N GLY A 105 -16.61 -28.37 -33.58
CA GLY A 105 -16.45 -29.81 -33.74
C GLY A 105 -17.76 -30.60 -33.68
N PHE A 106 -18.72 -30.23 -32.83
CA PHE A 106 -20.03 -30.90 -32.77
C PHE A 106 -20.93 -30.58 -33.99
N HIS A 107 -20.68 -29.47 -34.67
CA HIS A 107 -21.36 -29.14 -35.93
C HIS A 107 -20.70 -29.86 -37.12
N ALA A 108 -19.38 -30.04 -37.09
CA ALA A 108 -18.62 -30.77 -38.12
C ALA A 108 -18.73 -32.30 -38.00
N GLN A 109 -18.92 -32.83 -36.79
CA GLN A 109 -19.11 -34.25 -36.51
C GLN A 109 -20.32 -34.44 -35.60
N SER A 110 -21.51 -34.53 -36.20
CA SER A 110 -22.79 -34.74 -35.50
C SER A 110 -22.79 -35.97 -34.58
N ASN A 111 -21.98 -36.99 -34.88
CA ASN A 111 -21.86 -38.21 -34.09
C ASN A 111 -21.08 -38.04 -32.78
N ALA A 112 -20.33 -36.95 -32.59
CA ALA A 112 -19.51 -36.76 -31.39
C ALA A 112 -20.33 -36.34 -30.16
N LEU A 113 -21.43 -35.58 -30.34
CA LEU A 113 -22.27 -35.11 -29.23
C LEU A 113 -23.03 -36.27 -28.55
N PRO A 114 -23.68 -37.19 -29.30
CA PRO A 114 -24.28 -38.38 -28.71
C PRO A 114 -23.27 -39.26 -27.97
N LEU A 115 -22.04 -39.39 -28.48
CA LEU A 115 -20.98 -40.16 -27.82
C LEU A 115 -20.58 -39.57 -26.46
N TYR A 116 -20.46 -38.23 -26.39
CA TYR A 116 -20.16 -37.53 -25.14
C TYR A 116 -21.31 -37.62 -24.12
N ILE A 117 -22.56 -37.45 -24.58
CA ILE A 117 -23.74 -37.62 -23.71
C ILE A 117 -23.83 -39.06 -23.18
N THR A 118 -23.54 -40.05 -24.04
CA THR A 118 -23.50 -41.46 -23.65
C THR A 118 -22.40 -41.71 -22.63
N GLN A 119 -21.22 -41.12 -22.80
CA GLN A 119 -20.11 -41.24 -21.85
C GLN A 119 -20.49 -40.72 -20.46
N ILE A 120 -21.08 -39.52 -20.36
CA ILE A 120 -21.56 -38.97 -19.07
C ILE A 120 -22.64 -39.87 -18.47
N SER A 121 -23.59 -40.33 -19.27
CA SER A 121 -24.68 -41.18 -18.79
C SER A 121 -24.16 -42.50 -18.21
N VAL A 122 -23.15 -43.09 -18.83
CA VAL A 122 -22.49 -44.31 -18.34
C VAL A 122 -21.70 -44.05 -17.05
N SER A 123 -21.02 -42.89 -16.93
CA SER A 123 -20.35 -42.50 -15.67
C SER A 123 -21.34 -42.39 -14.52
N VAL A 124 -22.50 -41.80 -14.77
CA VAL A 124 -23.55 -41.54 -13.77
C VAL A 124 -24.16 -42.82 -13.22
N VAL A 125 -24.36 -43.82 -14.07
CA VAL A 125 -25.00 -45.09 -13.70
C VAL A 125 -24.05 -46.02 -12.95
N TRP A 126 -22.73 -45.83 -13.07
CA TRP A 126 -21.73 -46.73 -12.51
C TRP A 126 -21.75 -46.79 -10.97
N ASP A 127 -21.74 -45.63 -10.29
CA ASP A 127 -21.71 -45.55 -8.83
C ASP A 127 -22.92 -46.26 -8.16
N PRO A 128 -24.19 -45.99 -8.57
CA PRO A 128 -25.34 -46.72 -8.03
C PRO A 128 -25.29 -48.23 -8.30
N LEU A 129 -24.83 -48.63 -9.48
CA LEU A 129 -24.88 -50.03 -9.90
C LEU A 129 -23.83 -50.89 -9.18
N VAL A 130 -22.64 -50.33 -8.94
CA VAL A 130 -21.53 -51.03 -8.29
C VAL A 130 -21.58 -50.90 -6.77
N LEU A 131 -21.84 -49.71 -6.24
CA LEU A 131 -21.74 -49.44 -4.80
C LEU A 131 -23.03 -49.70 -4.04
N VAL A 132 -24.20 -49.55 -4.68
CA VAL A 132 -25.51 -49.75 -4.05
C VAL A 132 -26.07 -51.14 -4.37
N ILE A 133 -26.24 -51.47 -5.65
CA ILE A 133 -26.87 -52.73 -6.09
C ILE A 133 -25.94 -53.94 -5.87
N GLY A 134 -24.62 -53.75 -5.94
CA GLY A 134 -23.62 -54.81 -5.71
C GLY A 134 -23.46 -55.79 -6.88
N ALA A 135 -23.99 -55.44 -8.06
CA ALA A 135 -23.91 -56.26 -9.26
C ALA A 135 -22.54 -56.07 -9.95
N ALA A 136 -21.48 -56.59 -9.33
CA ALA A 136 -20.10 -56.40 -9.78
C ALA A 136 -19.83 -56.84 -11.24
N TRP A 137 -20.58 -57.83 -11.75
CA TRP A 137 -20.47 -58.28 -13.14
C TRP A 137 -21.03 -57.24 -14.13
N LEU A 138 -22.16 -56.60 -13.81
CA LEU A 138 -22.73 -55.51 -14.60
C LEU A 138 -21.84 -54.27 -14.51
N GLY A 139 -21.22 -54.03 -13.35
CA GLY A 139 -20.21 -52.99 -13.17
C GLY A 139 -19.05 -53.10 -14.16
N LEU A 140 -18.53 -54.33 -14.37
CA LEU A 140 -17.44 -54.59 -15.31
C LEU A 140 -17.87 -54.38 -16.77
N VAL A 141 -19.09 -54.80 -17.13
CA VAL A 141 -19.66 -54.51 -18.46
C VAL A 141 -19.77 -52.99 -18.68
N PHE A 142 -20.21 -52.25 -17.66
CA PHE A 142 -20.29 -50.79 -17.72
C PHE A 142 -18.92 -50.12 -17.79
N CYS A 143 -17.90 -50.62 -17.09
CA CYS A 143 -16.53 -50.10 -17.23
C CYS A 143 -15.99 -50.27 -18.65
N LEU A 144 -16.19 -51.43 -19.28
CA LEU A 144 -15.78 -51.67 -20.67
C LEU A 144 -16.52 -50.76 -21.66
N ILE A 145 -17.83 -50.54 -21.45
CA ILE A 145 -18.62 -49.56 -22.22
C ILE A 145 -18.10 -48.15 -21.97
N HIS A 146 -17.73 -47.83 -20.73
CA HIS A 146 -17.21 -46.52 -20.36
C HIS A 146 -15.86 -46.24 -21.02
N PHE A 147 -14.95 -47.21 -21.00
CA PHE A 147 -13.67 -47.13 -21.71
C PHE A 147 -13.87 -47.00 -23.23
N GLY A 148 -14.78 -47.79 -23.81
CA GLY A 148 -15.10 -47.73 -25.23
C GLY A 148 -15.66 -46.36 -25.67
N THR A 149 -16.58 -45.80 -24.88
CA THR A 149 -17.18 -44.47 -25.15
C THR A 149 -16.18 -43.33 -24.94
N LEU A 150 -15.32 -43.41 -23.92
CA LEU A 150 -14.21 -42.47 -23.72
C LEU A 150 -13.19 -42.54 -24.85
N PHE A 151 -12.86 -43.74 -25.34
CA PHE A 151 -11.92 -43.91 -26.45
C PHE A 151 -12.50 -43.37 -27.76
N ALA A 152 -13.82 -43.55 -27.97
CA ALA A 152 -14.53 -42.95 -29.08
C ALA A 152 -14.55 -41.41 -28.99
N CYS A 153 -14.74 -40.84 -27.80
CA CYS A 153 -14.64 -39.39 -27.57
C CYS A 153 -13.22 -38.88 -27.83
N TYR A 154 -12.19 -39.56 -27.30
CA TYR A 154 -10.78 -39.24 -27.54
C TYR A 154 -10.44 -39.24 -29.04
N ARG A 155 -10.90 -40.25 -29.78
CA ARG A 155 -10.63 -40.37 -31.22
C ARG A 155 -11.37 -39.31 -32.03
N SER A 156 -12.60 -38.96 -31.64
CA SER A 156 -13.39 -37.89 -32.26
C SER A 156 -12.77 -36.52 -31.97
N PHE A 157 -12.42 -36.23 -30.71
CA PHE A 157 -11.83 -34.95 -30.31
C PHE A 157 -10.46 -34.72 -30.92
N ARG A 158 -9.64 -35.78 -31.07
CA ARG A 158 -8.35 -35.72 -31.78
C ARG A 158 -8.45 -35.15 -33.19
N ARG A 159 -9.57 -35.36 -33.89
CA ARG A 159 -9.71 -34.91 -35.29
C ARG A 159 -9.93 -33.40 -35.41
N VAL A 160 -10.40 -32.74 -34.36
CA VAL A 160 -10.77 -31.32 -34.40
C VAL A 160 -9.83 -30.47 -33.54
N ASN A 161 -9.54 -30.89 -32.31
CA ASN A 161 -8.67 -30.13 -31.41
C ASN A 161 -7.63 -31.06 -30.73
N PRO A 162 -6.32 -30.86 -31.00
CA PRO A 162 -5.27 -31.69 -30.43
C PRO A 162 -5.13 -31.54 -28.92
N PHE A 163 -5.48 -30.40 -28.33
CA PHE A 163 -5.46 -30.20 -26.87
C PHE A 163 -6.65 -30.89 -26.19
N ALA A 164 -7.84 -30.87 -26.81
CA ALA A 164 -9.00 -31.61 -26.30
C ALA A 164 -8.73 -33.12 -26.21
N LYS A 165 -7.90 -33.67 -27.13
CA LYS A 165 -7.44 -35.07 -27.07
C LYS A 165 -6.57 -35.33 -25.82
N ASP A 166 -5.72 -34.38 -25.46
CA ASP A 166 -4.69 -34.59 -24.43
C ASP A 166 -5.33 -34.53 -23.04
N LEU A 167 -6.40 -33.73 -22.89
CA LEU A 167 -7.25 -33.70 -21.70
C LEU A 167 -8.05 -34.99 -21.48
N ALA A 168 -8.38 -35.73 -22.54
CA ALA A 168 -9.06 -37.02 -22.43
C ALA A 168 -8.11 -38.20 -22.11
N LYS A 169 -6.78 -38.05 -22.27
CA LYS A 169 -5.80 -39.12 -22.01
C LYS A 169 -5.73 -39.54 -20.53
N PRO A 170 -5.69 -38.63 -19.53
CA PRO A 170 -5.73 -39.01 -18.12
C PRO A 170 -6.99 -39.80 -17.76
N CYS A 171 -8.14 -39.44 -18.35
CA CYS A 171 -9.42 -40.14 -18.14
C CYS A 171 -9.39 -41.57 -18.69
N LEU A 172 -8.75 -41.78 -19.84
CA LEU A 172 -8.53 -43.11 -20.42
C LEU A 172 -7.56 -43.97 -19.61
N ALA A 173 -6.50 -43.36 -19.06
CA ALA A 173 -5.55 -44.06 -18.20
C ALA A 173 -6.24 -44.54 -16.91
N TRP A 174 -7.04 -43.67 -16.29
CA TRP A 174 -7.80 -43.99 -15.08
C TRP A 174 -8.81 -45.12 -15.26
N THR A 175 -9.61 -45.08 -16.33
CA THR A 175 -10.62 -46.12 -16.60
C THR A 175 -9.99 -47.47 -16.96
N ARG A 176 -8.83 -47.47 -17.63
CA ARG A 176 -8.06 -48.68 -17.90
C ARG A 176 -7.54 -49.33 -16.61
N SER A 177 -7.11 -48.55 -15.63
CA SER A 177 -6.67 -49.06 -14.33
C SER A 177 -7.81 -49.71 -13.53
N ILE A 178 -9.04 -49.19 -13.66
CA ILE A 178 -10.24 -49.77 -13.04
C ILE A 178 -10.63 -51.10 -13.72
N ASP A 179 -10.52 -51.17 -15.05
CA ASP A 179 -10.84 -52.38 -15.83
C ASP A 179 -9.86 -53.54 -15.60
N SER A 180 -8.57 -53.26 -15.38
CA SER A 180 -7.54 -54.29 -15.21
C SER A 180 -7.49 -54.95 -13.84
N GLU A 181 -8.23 -54.45 -12.84
CA GLU A 181 -8.00 -54.80 -11.43
C GLU A 181 -9.29 -55.12 -10.62
N SER A 182 -10.34 -55.61 -11.29
CA SER A 182 -11.54 -56.11 -10.59
C SER A 182 -11.25 -57.42 -9.82
N PRO A 183 -11.56 -57.51 -8.51
CA PRO A 183 -11.35 -58.70 -7.68
C PRO A 183 -12.07 -59.97 -8.17
N ALA A 184 -13.11 -59.81 -9.00
CA ALA A 184 -13.91 -60.94 -9.52
C ALA A 184 -13.21 -61.73 -10.64
N GLN A 185 -12.23 -61.13 -11.35
CA GLN A 185 -11.42 -61.86 -12.33
C GLN A 185 -10.17 -62.49 -11.73
N LEU A 186 -9.64 -61.95 -10.64
CA LEU A 186 -8.42 -62.46 -10.03
C LEU A 186 -8.60 -63.82 -9.35
N GLY A 187 -9.83 -64.26 -9.03
CA GLY A 187 -10.11 -65.59 -8.48
C GLY A 187 -10.32 -66.71 -9.52
N ARG A 188 -10.69 -66.38 -10.76
CA ARG A 188 -10.92 -67.39 -11.83
C ARG A 188 -9.77 -67.47 -12.83
N VAL A 189 -9.04 -66.37 -13.06
CA VAL A 189 -7.89 -66.33 -13.97
C VAL A 189 -6.62 -66.90 -13.32
N THR A 190 -6.42 -66.70 -12.01
CA THR A 190 -5.31 -67.33 -11.26
C THR A 190 -5.41 -68.86 -11.25
N MET A 191 -6.61 -69.43 -11.07
CA MET A 191 -6.82 -70.88 -11.13
C MET A 191 -6.52 -71.49 -12.52
N LEU A 192 -6.72 -70.71 -13.60
CA LEU A 192 -6.46 -71.15 -14.97
C LEU A 192 -4.96 -71.04 -15.34
N VAL A 193 -4.29 -69.99 -14.87
CA VAL A 193 -2.86 -69.75 -15.11
C VAL A 193 -1.97 -70.64 -14.23
N GLU A 194 -2.40 -70.96 -12.99
CA GLU A 194 -1.71 -71.92 -12.12
C GLU A 194 -1.72 -73.35 -12.69
N ARG A 195 -2.77 -73.72 -13.46
CA ARG A 195 -2.86 -75.00 -14.16
C ARG A 195 -1.92 -75.12 -15.36
N CYS A 196 -1.54 -74.01 -16.00
CA CYS A 196 -0.74 -74.05 -17.24
C CYS A 196 0.77 -73.82 -17.03
N LEU A 197 1.20 -73.08 -16.01
CA LEU A 197 2.60 -72.60 -15.92
C LEU A 197 3.36 -72.96 -14.63
N GLY A 198 2.68 -73.59 -13.66
CA GLY A 198 3.30 -74.12 -12.44
C GLY A 198 3.68 -73.05 -11.41
N ALA A 199 3.41 -73.36 -10.13
CA ALA A 199 3.48 -72.43 -8.99
C ALA A 199 4.87 -71.80 -8.69
N ARG A 200 5.95 -72.29 -9.33
CA ARG A 200 7.30 -71.70 -9.19
C ARG A 200 7.55 -70.55 -10.19
N ARG A 201 7.08 -70.65 -11.43
CA ARG A 201 7.27 -69.58 -12.44
C ARG A 201 6.40 -68.36 -12.16
N VAL A 202 5.19 -68.56 -11.65
CA VAL A 202 4.27 -67.46 -11.27
C VAL A 202 4.85 -66.61 -10.13
N ARG A 203 5.50 -67.25 -9.14
CA ARG A 203 6.17 -66.53 -8.04
C ARG A 203 7.43 -65.77 -8.47
N GLN A 204 8.15 -66.24 -9.49
CA GLN A 204 9.28 -65.51 -10.07
C GLN A 204 8.82 -64.30 -10.88
N ILE A 205 7.74 -64.43 -11.66
CA ILE A 205 7.16 -63.31 -12.43
C ILE A 205 6.57 -62.25 -11.49
N GLN A 206 5.88 -62.64 -10.42
CA GLN A 206 5.40 -61.70 -9.41
C GLN A 206 6.52 -60.94 -8.70
N ARG A 207 7.68 -61.58 -8.42
CA ARG A 207 8.85 -60.88 -7.88
C ARG A 207 9.50 -59.95 -8.91
N ALA A 208 9.61 -60.36 -10.17
CA ALA A 208 10.16 -59.53 -11.24
C ALA A 208 9.30 -58.28 -11.51
N VAL A 209 7.97 -58.42 -11.50
CA VAL A 209 7.05 -57.29 -11.64
C VAL A 209 7.16 -56.37 -10.44
N ARG A 210 7.21 -56.90 -9.21
CA ARG A 210 7.35 -56.07 -7.99
C ARG A 210 8.68 -55.31 -7.92
N HIS A 211 9.78 -55.92 -8.37
CA HIS A 211 11.06 -55.21 -8.54
C HIS A 211 11.02 -54.19 -9.68
N GLY A 212 10.34 -54.49 -10.80
CA GLY A 212 10.15 -53.56 -11.90
C GLY A 212 9.32 -52.33 -11.51
N THR A 213 8.24 -52.50 -10.73
CA THR A 213 7.39 -51.40 -10.25
C THR A 213 8.13 -50.52 -9.24
N VAL A 214 8.93 -51.10 -8.34
CA VAL A 214 9.77 -50.33 -7.40
C VAL A 214 10.89 -49.61 -8.14
N SER A 215 11.53 -50.24 -9.13
CA SER A 215 12.54 -49.57 -9.97
C SER A 215 11.94 -48.43 -10.79
N PHE A 216 10.71 -48.55 -11.29
CA PHE A 216 10.02 -47.47 -12.01
C PHE A 216 9.62 -46.32 -11.07
N LEU A 217 9.19 -46.64 -9.85
CA LEU A 217 8.86 -45.65 -8.82
C LEU A 217 10.11 -44.92 -8.33
N CYS A 218 11.22 -45.64 -8.13
CA CYS A 218 12.52 -45.05 -7.81
C CYS A 218 13.08 -44.24 -8.98
N LEU A 219 12.97 -44.69 -10.23
CA LEU A 219 13.39 -43.91 -11.39
C LEU A 219 12.56 -42.62 -11.51
N PHE A 220 11.26 -42.68 -11.26
CA PHE A 220 10.36 -41.53 -11.26
C PHE A 220 10.67 -40.55 -10.11
N LEU A 221 10.90 -41.05 -8.90
CA LEU A 221 11.34 -40.25 -7.76
C LEU A 221 12.73 -39.65 -7.97
N THR A 222 13.66 -40.40 -8.56
CA THR A 222 15.01 -39.91 -8.89
C THR A 222 14.96 -38.86 -9.99
N VAL A 223 14.05 -38.96 -10.98
CA VAL A 223 13.80 -37.89 -11.97
C VAL A 223 13.16 -36.66 -11.33
N ILE A 224 12.26 -36.82 -10.36
CA ILE A 224 11.67 -35.71 -9.60
C ILE A 224 12.73 -35.03 -8.71
N VAL A 225 13.58 -35.80 -8.04
CA VAL A 225 14.64 -35.30 -7.17
C VAL A 225 15.77 -34.67 -7.98
N LEU A 226 16.21 -35.27 -9.10
CA LEU A 226 17.17 -34.65 -10.02
C LEU A 226 16.62 -33.37 -10.66
N ARG A 227 15.30 -33.29 -10.91
CA ARG A 227 14.65 -32.02 -11.31
C ARG A 227 14.56 -31.00 -10.18
N GLY A 228 14.57 -31.43 -8.93
CA GLY A 228 14.55 -30.56 -7.75
C GLY A 228 15.93 -30.09 -7.28
N THR A 229 16.99 -30.86 -7.53
CA THR A 229 18.36 -30.58 -7.04
C THR A 229 19.29 -30.03 -8.10
N ILE A 230 19.08 -30.32 -9.40
CA ILE A 230 19.81 -29.68 -10.49
C ILE A 230 18.89 -28.64 -11.09
N GLY A 231 19.07 -27.38 -10.66
CA GLY A 231 18.32 -26.24 -11.14
C GLY A 231 18.34 -26.14 -12.66
N ALA A 232 17.23 -26.54 -13.29
CA ALA A 232 16.92 -26.19 -14.67
C ALA A 232 16.22 -24.84 -14.65
N GLY A 233 17.03 -23.79 -14.69
CA GLY A 233 16.56 -22.44 -15.00
C GLY A 233 15.80 -22.42 -16.32
N LYS A 234 14.74 -21.60 -16.36
CA LYS A 234 13.93 -21.22 -17.53
C LYS A 234 13.03 -22.31 -18.13
N PHE A 235 11.99 -22.78 -17.44
CA PHE A 235 10.71 -23.21 -18.05
C PHE A 235 9.61 -23.25 -16.98
N GLY A 236 8.50 -22.54 -17.21
CA GLY A 236 7.46 -22.22 -16.23
C GLY A 236 6.74 -23.43 -15.63
N THR A 237 6.51 -23.38 -14.31
CA THR A 237 5.66 -24.33 -13.57
C THR A 237 4.22 -23.80 -13.44
N PRO A 238 3.21 -24.66 -13.19
CA PRO A 238 1.82 -24.23 -12.98
C PRO A 238 1.63 -23.27 -11.78
N GLU A 239 2.57 -23.24 -10.83
CA GLU A 239 2.62 -22.20 -9.79
C GLU A 239 3.00 -20.85 -10.38
N GLN A 240 3.97 -20.79 -11.30
CA GLN A 240 4.32 -19.57 -12.03
C GLN A 240 3.17 -19.05 -12.90
N ASP A 241 2.37 -19.92 -13.53
CA ASP A 241 1.18 -19.48 -14.28
C ASP A 241 0.08 -18.94 -13.34
N PHE A 242 -0.08 -19.52 -12.13
CA PHE A 242 -0.99 -18.97 -11.12
C PHE A 242 -0.47 -17.68 -10.49
N TYR A 243 0.84 -17.53 -10.35
CA TYR A 243 1.48 -16.27 -9.93
C TYR A 243 1.43 -15.22 -11.04
N GLU A 244 1.53 -15.57 -12.33
CA GLU A 244 1.42 -14.65 -13.47
C GLU A 244 -0.02 -14.24 -13.77
N ILE A 245 -1.00 -15.14 -13.64
CA ILE A 245 -2.43 -14.79 -13.73
C ILE A 245 -2.85 -13.94 -12.52
N ARG A 246 -2.34 -14.25 -11.33
CA ARG A 246 -2.53 -13.42 -10.13
C ARG A 246 -1.83 -12.07 -10.31
N ASP A 247 -0.60 -12.02 -10.80
CA ASP A 247 0.11 -10.78 -11.06
C ASP A 247 -0.51 -9.96 -12.19
N HIS A 248 -1.12 -10.55 -13.22
CA HIS A 248 -1.86 -9.78 -14.23
C HIS A 248 -3.19 -9.19 -13.70
N ILE A 249 -3.84 -9.86 -12.75
CA ILE A 249 -5.07 -9.37 -12.13
C ILE A 249 -4.77 -8.35 -11.00
N TYR A 250 -3.65 -8.49 -10.29
CA TYR A 250 -3.24 -7.58 -9.20
C TYR A 250 -2.35 -6.40 -9.66
N SER A 251 -1.61 -6.51 -10.76
CA SER A 251 -0.79 -5.41 -11.32
C SER A 251 -1.60 -4.25 -11.90
N SER A 252 -2.89 -4.48 -12.20
CA SER A 252 -3.80 -3.41 -12.64
C SER A 252 -4.23 -2.48 -11.50
N ARG A 253 -3.87 -2.76 -10.23
CA ARG A 253 -4.39 -2.03 -9.07
C ARG A 253 -3.37 -1.37 -8.14
N ARG A 254 -2.06 -1.54 -8.35
CA ARG A 254 -1.02 -0.79 -7.61
C ARG A 254 0.27 -0.64 -8.42
N ARG A 255 0.58 0.56 -8.87
CA ARG A 255 1.94 1.14 -8.88
C ARG A 255 1.83 2.66 -8.74
N GLY A 256 2.69 3.34 -7.99
CA GLY A 256 3.95 2.85 -7.44
C GLY A 256 4.57 3.74 -6.37
N GLU A 257 5.65 3.21 -5.79
CA GLU A 257 6.91 3.90 -5.53
C GLU A 257 8.03 2.83 -5.43
N PRO A 258 9.31 3.22 -5.61
CA PRO A 258 10.35 2.33 -6.14
C PRO A 258 11.28 1.77 -5.06
N HIS A 259 11.58 0.47 -5.15
CA HIS A 259 12.87 -0.06 -4.74
C HIS A 259 13.29 -1.15 -5.72
N ARG A 260 14.41 -0.91 -6.40
CA ARG A 260 15.26 -1.99 -6.90
C ARG A 260 16.68 -1.45 -7.01
N VAL A 261 17.54 -1.81 -6.05
CA VAL A 261 18.89 -2.29 -6.34
C VAL A 261 19.26 -3.23 -5.20
N LEU A 262 19.35 -4.53 -5.50
CA LEU A 262 20.49 -5.39 -5.19
C LEU A 262 20.12 -6.80 -5.65
N GLU A 263 20.75 -7.23 -6.74
CA GLU A 263 21.39 -8.54 -6.82
C GLU A 263 22.20 -8.56 -8.12
N GLU A 264 23.51 -8.39 -7.98
CA GLU A 264 24.53 -9.06 -8.80
C GLU A 264 25.90 -8.76 -8.19
N ALA A 265 26.34 -9.62 -7.28
CA ALA A 265 27.76 -9.99 -7.10
C ALA A 265 27.92 -11.05 -6.00
N GLN A 266 27.58 -12.30 -6.31
CA GLN A 266 28.22 -13.46 -5.67
C GLN A 266 28.64 -14.42 -6.78
N THR A 267 29.84 -14.20 -7.32
CA THR A 267 30.75 -15.28 -7.71
C THR A 267 32.14 -14.69 -7.93
N ALA A 268 32.93 -14.60 -6.86
CA ALA A 268 34.38 -14.74 -6.93
C ALA A 268 34.94 -15.05 -5.55
N GLN A 269 35.50 -16.27 -5.45
CA GLN A 269 36.63 -16.70 -4.61
C GLN A 269 36.32 -17.65 -3.45
N ASN A 270 36.38 -18.94 -3.78
CA ASN A 270 37.27 -19.85 -3.04
C ASN A 270 38.72 -19.46 -3.38
N ASP A 271 39.52 -19.09 -2.39
CA ASP A 271 40.83 -19.71 -2.13
C ASP A 271 41.60 -19.02 -0.98
N ALA A 272 42.03 -19.89 -0.05
CA ALA A 272 43.27 -19.86 0.74
C ALA A 272 43.48 -18.84 1.89
N ALA A 273 43.83 -19.45 3.03
CA ALA A 273 44.24 -18.90 4.31
C ALA A 273 45.69 -18.35 4.34
N SER A 274 45.99 -17.47 5.31
CA SER A 274 46.96 -17.72 6.42
C SER A 274 47.70 -16.46 6.95
N SER A 275 47.94 -16.50 8.26
CA SER A 275 49.12 -15.98 9.00
C SER A 275 49.02 -14.67 9.82
N SER A 276 49.47 -14.84 11.07
CA SER A 276 49.63 -13.99 12.25
C SER A 276 50.70 -12.88 12.09
N THR A 277 50.88 -11.88 12.96
CA THR A 277 51.47 -11.96 14.33
C THR A 277 51.54 -10.55 15.00
N GLU A 278 51.67 -10.55 16.33
CA GLU A 278 51.53 -9.51 17.39
C GLU A 278 52.60 -8.39 17.49
N SER A 279 52.29 -7.28 18.21
CA SER A 279 53.01 -6.85 19.44
C SER A 279 52.49 -5.53 20.11
N ASN A 280 52.70 -5.46 21.43
CA ASN A 280 52.06 -4.67 22.52
C ASN A 280 52.48 -3.18 22.71
N SER A 281 51.60 -2.35 23.34
CA SER A 281 51.71 -1.92 24.76
C SER A 281 50.73 -0.78 25.23
N ASN A 282 50.03 -1.04 26.36
CA ASN A 282 49.55 -0.21 27.51
C ASN A 282 48.87 1.18 27.28
N ASN A 283 47.82 1.64 27.97
CA ASN A 283 46.95 1.21 29.08
C ASN A 283 45.75 2.22 29.16
N TYR A 284 44.63 1.81 29.78
CA TYR A 284 43.33 2.52 29.98
C TYR A 284 42.24 2.30 28.92
N ALA A 285 41.67 1.10 28.87
CA ALA A 285 40.29 0.83 28.44
C ALA A 285 39.99 -0.65 28.67
N THR A 286 38.98 -1.00 29.45
CA THR A 286 38.43 -2.37 29.41
C THR A 286 36.96 -2.35 29.78
N PHE A 287 36.14 -1.79 28.90
CA PHE A 287 34.79 -2.31 28.63
C PHE A 287 34.76 -2.60 27.13
N ASP A 288 34.72 -3.88 26.81
CA ASP A 288 35.01 -4.41 25.48
C ASP A 288 33.78 -4.29 24.57
N ILE A 289 33.82 -3.33 23.65
CA ILE A 289 32.78 -3.01 22.66
C ILE A 289 32.63 -4.15 21.61
N SER A 290 33.61 -5.06 21.50
CA SER A 290 33.55 -6.17 20.54
C SER A 290 32.57 -7.29 20.92
N LYS A 291 32.04 -7.30 22.16
CA LYS A 291 31.00 -8.27 22.58
C LYS A 291 29.56 -7.79 22.36
N ILE A 292 29.35 -6.55 21.90
CA ILE A 292 28.01 -5.96 21.69
C ILE A 292 27.63 -5.90 20.20
N LEU A 293 28.58 -6.10 19.28
CA LEU A 293 28.34 -6.16 17.84
C LEU A 293 28.65 -7.57 17.32
N VAL A 294 27.74 -8.52 17.59
CA VAL A 294 27.54 -9.65 16.69
C VAL A 294 26.46 -9.20 15.72
N ASP A 295 26.90 -8.72 14.56
CA ASP A 295 26.06 -8.60 13.36
C ASP A 295 25.51 -9.99 13.02
N GLU A 296 24.24 -10.02 12.60
CA GLU A 296 23.70 -11.13 11.82
C GLU A 296 24.50 -11.24 10.52
N GLY A 297 25.55 -12.07 10.56
CA GLY A 297 26.00 -12.79 9.38
C GLY A 297 24.88 -13.69 8.85
N GLU A 298 25.11 -14.23 7.65
CA GLU A 298 24.29 -15.24 6.95
C GLU A 298 23.32 -16.00 7.86
N ASP A 299 22.07 -16.22 7.41
CA ASP A 299 21.13 -17.19 8.01
C ASP A 299 21.85 -18.54 8.28
N GLU A 300 22.53 -18.64 9.43
CA GLU A 300 22.75 -19.90 10.10
C GLU A 300 21.33 -20.39 10.35
N LYS A 301 20.93 -21.43 9.61
CA LYS A 301 19.77 -22.21 10.05
C LYS A 301 20.00 -22.47 11.53
N PRO A 302 19.13 -21.94 12.41
CA PRO A 302 19.39 -21.97 13.84
C PRO A 302 19.64 -23.42 14.22
N ASP A 303 20.75 -23.68 14.94
CA ASP A 303 21.02 -25.00 15.47
C ASP A 303 19.78 -25.42 16.26
N PRO A 304 19.03 -26.45 15.81
CA PRO A 304 17.79 -26.85 16.49
C PRO A 304 18.05 -27.35 17.93
N ASN A 305 19.32 -27.47 18.35
CA ASN A 305 19.73 -27.85 19.69
C ASN A 305 20.06 -26.68 20.64
N LYS A 306 20.11 -25.41 20.17
CA LYS A 306 20.39 -24.26 21.05
C LYS A 306 19.09 -23.64 21.59
N PRO A 307 18.89 -23.55 22.92
CA PRO A 307 17.68 -22.96 23.50
C PRO A 307 17.64 -21.45 23.27
N TYR A 308 16.43 -20.93 23.00
CA TYR A 308 16.15 -19.50 22.83
C TYR A 308 16.46 -18.68 24.10
N SER A 309 16.93 -17.45 23.94
CA SER A 309 17.18 -16.50 25.04
C SER A 309 16.75 -15.08 24.65
N LEU A 310 16.14 -14.35 25.59
CA LEU A 310 15.74 -12.93 25.41
C LEU A 310 16.94 -11.95 25.41
N GLY A 311 18.15 -12.45 25.68
CA GLY A 311 19.40 -11.70 25.62
C GLY A 311 20.44 -12.21 26.62
N PRO A 312 21.54 -11.46 26.83
CA PRO A 312 22.55 -11.83 27.82
C PRO A 312 21.98 -11.86 29.24
N LYS A 313 22.38 -12.83 30.06
CA LYS A 313 21.92 -12.94 31.44
C LYS A 313 22.47 -11.78 32.29
N ILE A 314 21.57 -11.10 33.00
CA ILE A 314 21.86 -10.04 33.96
C ILE A 314 21.44 -10.56 35.34
N SER A 315 22.26 -10.34 36.37
CA SER A 315 22.03 -10.88 37.72
C SER A 315 22.05 -9.81 38.83
N ASP A 316 22.43 -8.58 38.50
CA ASP A 316 22.69 -7.46 39.41
C ASP A 316 21.84 -6.21 39.05
N TRP A 317 20.69 -6.40 38.39
CA TRP A 317 19.90 -5.29 37.88
C TRP A 317 19.37 -4.35 38.97
N ASP A 318 18.98 -4.89 40.14
CA ASP A 318 18.49 -4.06 41.25
C ASP A 318 19.58 -3.11 41.78
N GLU A 319 20.83 -3.56 41.80
CA GLU A 319 22.00 -2.79 42.23
C GLU A 319 22.32 -1.69 41.21
N GLN A 320 22.35 -2.05 39.91
CA GLN A 320 22.54 -1.09 38.82
C GLN A 320 21.45 0.00 38.81
N ARG A 321 20.20 -0.40 38.99
CA ARG A 321 19.05 0.50 39.01
C ARG A 321 19.08 1.42 40.24
N ALA A 322 19.40 0.90 41.42
CA ALA A 322 19.54 1.70 42.63
C ALA A 322 20.67 2.75 42.50
N GLU A 323 21.80 2.36 41.90
CA GLU A 323 22.90 3.29 41.65
C GLU A 323 22.51 4.37 40.63
N TRP A 324 21.81 3.99 39.55
CA TRP A 324 21.34 4.94 38.54
C TRP A 324 20.36 5.96 39.14
N LEU A 325 19.38 5.52 39.94
CA LEU A 325 18.41 6.41 40.60
C LEU A 325 19.09 7.39 41.56
N LYS A 326 20.12 6.95 42.27
CA LYS A 326 20.92 7.82 43.15
C LYS A 326 21.69 8.88 42.37
N ARG A 327 22.19 8.54 41.17
CA ARG A 327 22.91 9.46 40.28
C ARG A 327 21.97 10.42 39.52
N ASN A 328 20.71 10.06 39.33
CA ASN A 328 19.74 10.80 38.51
C ASN A 328 18.49 11.22 39.30
N PRO A 329 18.61 12.11 40.31
CA PRO A 329 17.48 12.49 41.17
C PRO A 329 16.36 13.26 40.43
N GLY A 330 16.63 13.79 39.23
CA GLY A 330 15.62 14.43 38.37
C GLY A 330 14.61 13.45 37.75
N PHE A 331 14.88 12.14 37.80
CA PHE A 331 14.01 11.09 37.26
C PHE A 331 13.65 10.08 38.37
N PRO A 332 12.84 10.48 39.36
CA PRO A 332 12.47 9.59 40.45
C PRO A 332 11.52 8.49 39.96
N ASN A 333 11.69 7.30 40.53
CA ASN A 333 10.80 6.16 40.30
C ASN A 333 9.44 6.27 41.00
N PHE A 334 9.28 7.23 41.90
CA PHE A 334 8.01 7.62 42.50
C PHE A 334 7.75 9.11 42.24
N ILE A 335 6.59 9.42 41.66
CA ILE A 335 6.17 10.80 41.33
C ILE A 335 5.56 11.49 42.57
N GLY A 336 4.99 10.70 43.48
CA GLY A 336 4.48 11.12 44.78
C GLY A 336 4.69 10.03 45.83
N PRO A 337 4.35 10.27 47.10
CA PRO A 337 4.72 9.38 48.22
C PRO A 337 4.32 7.91 48.00
N ASN A 338 3.12 7.66 47.44
CA ASN A 338 2.62 6.31 47.13
C ASN A 338 2.31 6.13 45.63
N LYS A 339 2.82 7.01 44.75
CA LYS A 339 2.52 6.96 43.30
C LYS A 339 3.77 6.58 42.51
N PRO A 340 3.90 5.31 42.08
CA PRO A 340 5.01 4.88 41.24
C PRO A 340 4.96 5.58 39.88
N ARG A 341 6.12 5.73 39.24
CA ARG A 341 6.20 6.13 37.83
C ARG A 341 5.85 4.92 36.97
N VAL A 342 4.85 5.07 36.10
CA VAL A 342 4.28 3.99 35.30
C VAL A 342 4.41 4.27 33.81
N LEU A 343 4.87 3.26 33.07
CA LEU A 343 4.88 3.26 31.61
C LEU A 343 3.84 2.25 31.10
N LEU A 344 2.76 2.74 30.49
CA LEU A 344 1.79 1.88 29.80
C LEU A 344 2.33 1.50 28.43
N VAL A 345 2.44 0.21 28.16
CA VAL A 345 2.98 -0.35 26.92
C VAL A 345 1.87 -1.10 26.19
N THR A 346 1.67 -0.74 24.93
CA THR A 346 0.74 -1.43 24.03
C THR A 346 1.36 -1.55 22.64
N GLY A 347 0.74 -2.29 21.74
CA GLY A 347 1.25 -2.39 20.37
C GLY A 347 0.35 -3.16 19.42
N SER A 348 0.68 -3.03 18.14
CA SER A 348 0.03 -3.73 17.04
C SER A 348 1.05 -4.12 15.97
N SER A 349 0.64 -5.01 15.06
CA SER A 349 1.46 -5.33 13.88
C SER A 349 1.86 -4.06 13.09
N PRO A 350 3.08 -3.99 12.53
CA PRO A 350 3.48 -2.88 11.64
C PRO A 350 2.71 -2.88 10.31
N LYS A 351 2.20 -4.04 9.91
CA LYS A 351 1.42 -4.19 8.68
C LYS A 351 -0.02 -3.77 8.92
N PRO A 352 -0.68 -3.13 7.92
CA PRO A 352 -2.12 -2.88 7.97
C PRO A 352 -2.91 -4.16 8.30
N CYS A 353 -4.02 -3.99 9.00
CA CYS A 353 -4.86 -5.12 9.37
C CYS A 353 -5.37 -5.88 8.14
N GLU A 354 -5.45 -7.21 8.25
CA GLU A 354 -6.03 -8.04 7.18
C GLU A 354 -7.51 -7.69 6.95
N ASN A 355 -8.21 -7.35 8.04
CA ASN A 355 -9.50 -6.69 8.00
C ASN A 355 -9.29 -5.17 8.08
N PRO A 356 -9.52 -4.39 7.01
CA PRO A 356 -9.18 -2.96 6.98
C PRO A 356 -9.89 -2.11 8.04
N VAL A 357 -11.07 -2.54 8.51
CA VAL A 357 -11.76 -1.84 9.61
C VAL A 357 -11.04 -2.02 10.94
N GLY A 358 -10.21 -3.07 11.08
CA GLY A 358 -9.42 -3.34 12.29
C GLY A 358 -8.52 -2.18 12.68
N ASP A 359 -7.88 -1.51 11.70
CA ASP A 359 -7.04 -0.34 11.94
C ASP A 359 -7.83 0.82 12.59
N HIS A 360 -9.11 0.99 12.23
CA HIS A 360 -9.99 1.98 12.88
C HIS A 360 -10.22 1.66 14.36
N TYR A 361 -10.39 0.38 14.72
CA TYR A 361 -10.58 -0.04 16.11
C TYR A 361 -9.28 0.03 16.92
N LEU A 362 -8.13 -0.25 16.30
CA LEU A 362 -6.82 0.02 16.91
C LEU A 362 -6.67 1.52 17.23
N LEU A 363 -7.07 2.40 16.31
CA LEU A 363 -7.05 3.85 16.51
C LEU A 363 -7.98 4.30 17.66
N LYS A 364 -9.20 3.77 17.73
CA LYS A 364 -10.13 4.05 18.84
C LYS A 364 -9.58 3.56 20.18
N SER A 365 -8.96 2.38 20.19
CA SER A 365 -8.33 1.80 21.39
C SER A 365 -7.17 2.66 21.89
N ILE A 366 -6.28 3.13 21.01
CA ILE A 366 -5.19 4.00 21.45
C ILE A 366 -5.68 5.38 21.90
N LYS A 367 -6.69 5.99 21.25
CA LYS A 367 -7.31 7.21 21.78
C LYS A 367 -7.82 7.00 23.21
N ASN A 368 -8.53 5.90 23.45
CA ASN A 368 -9.06 5.56 24.77
C ASN A 368 -7.94 5.44 25.83
N LYS A 369 -6.83 4.77 25.51
CA LYS A 369 -5.65 4.68 26.38
C LYS A 369 -5.00 6.05 26.62
N ILE A 370 -4.88 6.87 25.58
CA ILE A 370 -4.35 8.25 25.67
C ILE A 370 -5.19 9.07 26.65
N ASP A 371 -6.52 8.97 26.58
CA ASP A 371 -7.41 9.72 27.45
C ASP A 371 -7.23 9.31 28.92
N TYR A 372 -7.24 8.01 29.23
CA TYR A 372 -6.98 7.51 30.59
C TYR A 372 -5.59 7.93 31.09
N CYS A 373 -4.53 7.66 30.33
CA CYS A 373 -3.17 7.97 30.77
C CYS A 373 -2.94 9.48 30.95
N ARG A 374 -3.58 10.31 30.11
CA ARG A 374 -3.55 11.77 30.27
C ARG A 374 -4.24 12.22 31.54
N LEU A 375 -5.32 11.57 31.96
CA LEU A 375 -5.96 11.86 33.24
C LEU A 375 -5.03 11.44 34.38
N HIS A 376 -4.57 10.19 34.37
CA HIS A 376 -3.87 9.56 35.48
C HIS A 376 -2.37 9.87 35.57
N GLY A 377 -1.80 10.62 34.61
CA GLY A 377 -0.37 10.98 34.61
C GLY A 377 0.54 9.78 34.39
N ILE A 378 0.17 8.94 33.40
CA ILE A 378 0.89 7.73 33.01
C ILE A 378 1.51 7.97 31.62
N GLU A 379 2.74 7.53 31.40
CA GLU A 379 3.40 7.62 30.10
C GLU A 379 2.94 6.47 29.19
N ILE A 380 2.90 6.68 27.86
CA ILE A 380 2.51 5.62 26.90
C ILE A 380 3.67 5.33 25.95
N PHE A 381 3.94 4.04 25.76
CA PHE A 381 4.75 3.51 24.67
C PHE A 381 3.89 2.65 23.74
N TYR A 382 3.86 3.00 22.44
CA TYR A 382 3.14 2.24 21.42
C TYR A 382 4.12 1.56 20.47
N ASN A 383 4.23 0.24 20.54
CA ASN A 383 5.12 -0.53 19.67
C ASN A 383 4.44 -0.93 18.35
N MET A 384 5.18 -0.77 17.25
CA MET A 384 4.84 -1.33 15.94
C MET A 384 5.97 -2.20 15.37
N ALA A 385 7.11 -2.31 16.04
CA ALA A 385 8.26 -3.09 15.57
C ALA A 385 8.16 -4.56 16.02
N LEU A 386 8.58 -5.48 15.15
CA LEU A 386 8.85 -6.86 15.55
C LEU A 386 10.34 -6.94 15.89
N LEU A 387 10.66 -6.92 17.18
CA LEU A 387 12.05 -6.89 17.68
C LEU A 387 12.76 -8.25 17.53
N ASP A 388 11.99 -9.33 17.48
CA ASP A 388 12.50 -10.70 17.40
C ASP A 388 11.58 -11.53 16.50
N ALA A 389 12.17 -12.15 15.48
CA ALA A 389 11.43 -12.91 14.47
C ALA A 389 10.87 -14.23 15.02
N GLU A 390 11.47 -14.83 16.06
CA GLU A 390 11.01 -16.06 16.71
C GLU A 390 9.81 -15.80 17.61
N MET A 391 9.77 -14.64 18.26
CA MET A 391 8.71 -14.22 19.19
C MET A 391 7.57 -13.46 18.49
N ALA A 392 7.06 -14.01 17.38
CA ALA A 392 5.96 -13.39 16.63
C ALA A 392 4.58 -13.56 17.30
N GLY A 393 3.65 -12.64 17.01
CA GLY A 393 2.28 -12.68 17.52
C GLY A 393 2.18 -12.13 18.94
N PHE A 394 1.38 -12.78 19.80
CA PHE A 394 1.19 -12.35 21.20
C PHE A 394 2.48 -12.44 22.03
N TRP A 395 3.45 -13.26 21.61
CA TRP A 395 4.76 -13.41 22.25
C TRP A 395 5.71 -12.21 22.05
N ALA A 396 5.41 -11.30 21.11
CA ALA A 396 6.27 -10.15 20.82
C ALA A 396 6.38 -9.16 21.99
N LYS A 397 5.48 -9.28 22.98
CA LYS A 397 5.51 -8.46 24.19
C LYS A 397 6.72 -8.76 25.09
N LEU A 398 7.23 -10.00 25.13
CA LEU A 398 8.32 -10.37 26.03
C LEU A 398 9.64 -9.64 25.71
N PRO A 399 10.18 -9.70 24.48
CA PRO A 399 11.40 -8.96 24.13
C PRO A 399 11.26 -7.45 24.33
N LEU A 400 10.08 -6.92 24.00
CA LEU A 400 9.77 -5.49 24.16
C LEU A 400 9.77 -5.06 25.62
N ILE A 401 9.08 -5.81 26.50
CA ILE A 401 9.03 -5.52 27.93
C ILE A 401 10.43 -5.54 28.51
N ARG A 402 11.23 -6.58 28.20
CA ARG A 402 12.62 -6.67 28.67
C ARG A 402 13.45 -5.46 28.24
N LYS A 403 13.33 -5.07 26.97
CA LYS A 403 14.06 -3.90 26.43
C LYS A 403 13.67 -2.62 27.16
N LEU A 404 12.37 -2.38 27.38
CA LEU A 404 11.87 -1.17 28.04
C LEU A 404 12.26 -1.11 29.52
N LEU A 405 12.20 -2.23 30.25
CA LEU A 405 12.64 -2.28 31.65
C LEU A 405 14.13 -1.88 31.79
N LEU A 406 14.98 -2.40 30.90
CA LEU A 406 16.41 -2.09 30.90
C LEU A 406 16.73 -0.67 30.42
N SER A 407 15.96 -0.14 29.46
CA SER A 407 16.17 1.20 28.91
C SER A 407 15.62 2.33 29.79
N HIS A 408 14.66 2.04 30.67
CA HIS A 408 14.00 3.02 31.52
C HIS A 408 14.09 2.65 33.01
N PRO A 409 15.28 2.77 33.64
CA PRO A 409 15.47 2.47 35.06
C PRO A 409 14.62 3.35 35.99
N GLU A 410 14.20 4.53 35.55
CA GLU A 410 13.28 5.42 36.27
C GLU A 410 11.86 4.86 36.38
N ILE A 411 11.44 3.94 35.53
CA ILE A 411 10.09 3.35 35.60
C ILE A 411 10.05 2.33 36.73
N GLU A 412 9.05 2.44 37.61
CA GLU A 412 8.83 1.48 38.69
C GLU A 412 7.92 0.34 38.26
N PHE A 413 6.84 0.65 37.52
CA PHE A 413 5.93 -0.34 36.94
C PHE A 413 5.77 -0.14 35.44
N LEU A 414 5.93 -1.24 34.70
CA LEU A 414 5.52 -1.34 33.31
C LEU A 414 4.12 -1.96 33.29
N TRP A 415 3.15 -1.23 32.71
CA TRP A 415 1.79 -1.72 32.54
C TRP A 415 1.59 -2.19 31.10
N TRP A 416 1.64 -3.49 30.86
CA TRP A 416 1.28 -4.03 29.55
C TRP A 416 -0.24 -4.02 29.37
N MET A 417 -0.72 -3.51 28.24
CA MET A 417 -2.15 -3.55 27.89
C MET A 417 -2.34 -3.86 26.40
N ASP A 418 -3.08 -4.93 26.09
CA ASP A 418 -3.36 -5.36 24.72
C ASP A 418 -4.13 -4.30 23.93
N SER A 419 -4.00 -4.34 22.60
CA SER A 419 -4.63 -3.36 21.71
C SER A 419 -6.16 -3.52 21.62
N ASP A 420 -6.72 -4.67 21.98
CA ASP A 420 -8.16 -4.94 22.07
C ASP A 420 -8.69 -4.85 23.52
N ALA A 421 -7.88 -4.40 24.48
CA ALA A 421 -8.31 -3.98 25.81
C ALA A 421 -8.58 -2.46 25.86
N MET A 422 -9.70 -2.06 26.46
CA MET A 422 -10.11 -0.66 26.54
C MET A 422 -10.47 -0.26 27.97
N PHE A 423 -10.06 0.95 28.38
CA PHE A 423 -10.50 1.56 29.62
C PHE A 423 -11.96 1.96 29.54
N THR A 424 -12.75 1.49 30.50
CA THR A 424 -14.16 1.79 30.62
C THR A 424 -14.50 2.52 31.92
N ASP A 425 -13.56 2.59 32.87
CA ASP A 425 -13.60 3.50 34.03
C ASP A 425 -12.47 4.53 33.90
N MET A 426 -12.81 5.78 33.61
CA MET A 426 -11.85 6.89 33.46
C MET A 426 -11.55 7.61 34.78
N ALA A 427 -12.23 7.24 35.87
CA ALA A 427 -12.07 7.87 37.18
C ALA A 427 -11.35 6.96 38.19
N PHE A 428 -11.36 5.65 37.96
CA PHE A 428 -10.69 4.69 38.84
C PHE A 428 -9.16 4.80 38.75
N GLU A 429 -8.49 4.98 39.89
CA GLU A 429 -7.04 4.91 40.01
C GLU A 429 -6.63 3.55 40.59
N VAL A 430 -5.57 2.97 40.02
CA VAL A 430 -5.02 1.69 40.48
C VAL A 430 -4.52 1.82 41.93
N PRO A 431 -4.85 0.88 42.84
CA PRO A 431 -4.45 0.96 44.25
C PRO A 431 -2.97 0.56 44.44
N TRP A 432 -2.04 1.42 44.01
CA TRP A 432 -0.60 1.13 43.97
C TRP A 432 -0.01 0.62 45.29
N GLU A 433 -0.49 1.13 46.43
CA GLU A 433 -0.02 0.72 47.76
C GLU A 433 -0.31 -0.75 48.08
N ARG A 434 -1.38 -1.33 47.49
CA ARG A 434 -1.71 -2.75 47.60
C ARG A 434 -0.60 -3.64 47.02
N TYR A 435 0.12 -3.15 46.02
CA TYR A 435 1.10 -3.91 45.26
C TYR A 435 2.54 -3.65 45.68
N LYS A 436 2.77 -2.88 46.76
CA LYS A 436 4.12 -2.47 47.19
C LYS A 436 5.09 -3.65 47.38
N ASP A 437 4.61 -4.80 47.84
CA ASP A 437 5.43 -5.99 48.14
C ASP A 437 5.47 -7.03 46.99
N HIS A 438 4.75 -6.75 45.90
CA HIS A 438 4.60 -7.64 44.75
C HIS A 438 5.29 -7.06 43.51
N ASN A 439 5.74 -7.95 42.62
CA ASN A 439 6.45 -7.58 41.39
C ASN A 439 5.61 -7.81 40.14
N PHE A 440 4.62 -8.69 40.20
CA PHE A 440 3.79 -9.01 39.05
C PHE A 440 2.31 -9.06 39.45
N VAL A 441 1.49 -8.18 38.88
CA VAL A 441 0.06 -8.09 39.17
C VAL A 441 -0.71 -8.43 37.91
N LEU A 442 -1.52 -9.48 37.99
CA LEU A 442 -2.36 -9.99 36.90
C LEU A 442 -3.79 -10.08 37.41
N HIS A 443 -4.78 -9.86 36.55
CA HIS A 443 -6.15 -10.23 36.92
C HIS A 443 -6.27 -11.76 36.95
N GLY A 444 -6.81 -12.34 38.02
CA GLY A 444 -7.02 -13.78 38.14
C GLY A 444 -7.42 -14.24 39.53
N TRP A 445 -7.56 -15.56 39.69
CA TRP A 445 -7.91 -16.18 40.97
C TRP A 445 -6.92 -17.28 41.34
N ASN A 446 -6.43 -17.25 42.58
CA ASN A 446 -5.47 -18.24 43.11
C ASN A 446 -5.95 -19.68 42.90
N GLU A 447 -7.20 -19.97 43.24
CA GLU A 447 -7.80 -21.30 43.11
C GLU A 447 -7.79 -21.76 41.65
N MET A 448 -8.17 -20.88 40.71
CA MET A 448 -8.22 -21.22 39.29
C MET A 448 -6.84 -21.46 38.68
N VAL A 449 -5.80 -20.77 39.14
CA VAL A 449 -4.44 -20.90 38.60
C VAL A 449 -3.71 -22.07 39.25
N TYR A 450 -3.65 -22.12 40.58
CA TYR A 450 -2.80 -23.06 41.32
C TYR A 450 -3.46 -24.42 41.53
N ASP A 451 -4.76 -24.46 41.81
CA ASP A 451 -5.47 -25.70 42.16
C ASP A 451 -6.12 -26.30 40.91
N ASP A 452 -6.89 -25.48 40.21
CA ASP A 452 -7.73 -25.87 39.08
C ASP A 452 -6.96 -25.95 37.75
N LYS A 453 -5.79 -25.30 37.68
CA LYS A 453 -4.89 -25.23 36.51
C LYS A 453 -5.62 -24.80 35.25
N ASN A 454 -6.53 -23.85 35.40
CA ASN A 454 -7.39 -23.37 34.34
C ASN A 454 -6.64 -22.33 33.50
N TRP A 455 -6.62 -22.51 32.18
CA TRP A 455 -5.89 -21.62 31.26
C TRP A 455 -6.43 -20.18 31.22
N ILE A 456 -7.66 -19.96 31.67
CA ILE A 456 -8.27 -18.63 31.87
C ILE A 456 -8.29 -18.20 33.34
N GLY A 457 -7.54 -18.89 34.22
CA GLY A 457 -7.46 -18.55 35.64
C GLY A 457 -6.78 -17.19 35.91
N LEU A 458 -6.00 -16.71 34.94
CA LEU A 458 -5.42 -15.36 34.90
C LEU A 458 -5.47 -14.81 33.47
N ASN A 459 -5.23 -13.51 33.30
CA ASN A 459 -5.10 -12.87 31.98
C ASN A 459 -3.79 -12.09 31.83
N THR A 460 -3.11 -12.26 30.69
CA THR A 460 -1.85 -11.57 30.34
C THR A 460 -2.03 -10.45 29.32
N GLY A 461 -3.27 -9.97 29.14
CA GLY A 461 -3.58 -8.85 28.26
C GLY A 461 -3.69 -7.50 28.97
N SER A 462 -3.67 -7.49 30.31
CA SER A 462 -3.53 -6.28 31.12
C SER A 462 -2.86 -6.64 32.44
N PHE A 463 -1.62 -6.19 32.66
CA PHE A 463 -0.85 -6.54 33.85
C PHE A 463 0.22 -5.51 34.20
N LEU A 464 0.64 -5.50 35.47
CA LEU A 464 1.71 -4.66 35.98
C LEU A 464 2.95 -5.51 36.28
N LEU A 465 4.10 -5.10 35.77
CA LEU A 465 5.39 -5.74 36.03
C LEU A 465 6.38 -4.71 36.58
N ARG A 466 6.92 -4.97 37.77
CA ARG A 466 7.87 -4.09 38.44
C ARG A 466 9.22 -4.11 37.75
N ASN A 467 9.91 -2.99 37.67
CA ASN A 467 11.28 -2.94 37.17
C ASN A 467 12.28 -3.40 38.24
N CYS A 468 12.59 -4.70 38.25
CA CYS A 468 13.51 -5.34 39.19
C CYS A 468 14.13 -6.61 38.60
N GLN A 469 15.18 -7.12 39.24
CA GLN A 469 15.89 -8.34 38.82
C GLN A 469 14.95 -9.53 38.67
N TRP A 470 14.04 -9.70 39.64
CA TRP A 470 13.02 -10.76 39.63
C TRP A 470 12.18 -10.76 38.34
N SER A 471 11.87 -9.59 37.78
CA SER A 471 11.10 -9.47 36.55
C SER A 471 11.89 -9.87 35.31
N LEU A 472 13.21 -9.66 35.29
CA LEU A 472 14.07 -10.17 34.23
C LEU A 472 14.11 -11.70 34.27
N ASP A 473 14.19 -12.27 35.47
CA ASP A 473 14.25 -13.72 35.67
C ASP A 473 12.95 -14.42 35.25
N ILE A 474 11.78 -13.84 35.57
CA ILE A 474 10.51 -14.45 35.16
C ILE A 474 10.27 -14.33 33.64
N LEU A 475 10.78 -13.27 32.99
CA LEU A 475 10.72 -13.16 31.53
C LEU A 475 11.55 -14.26 30.85
N ASP A 476 12.75 -14.54 31.37
CA ASP A 476 13.60 -15.66 30.91
C ASP A 476 12.91 -17.02 31.10
N ALA A 477 12.18 -17.21 32.20
CA ALA A 477 11.42 -18.44 32.48
C ALA A 477 10.14 -18.57 31.64
N TRP A 478 9.58 -17.45 31.17
CA TRP A 478 8.34 -17.41 30.40
C TRP A 478 8.56 -17.61 28.89
N ALA A 479 9.66 -17.09 28.36
CA ALA A 479 10.02 -17.15 26.94
C ALA A 479 10.15 -18.54 26.28
N PRO A 480 10.55 -19.64 26.94
CA PRO A 480 10.92 -20.89 26.27
C PRO A 480 9.82 -21.56 25.43
N MET A 481 8.54 -21.27 25.71
CA MET A 481 7.41 -21.79 24.92
C MET A 481 7.02 -20.87 23.74
N GLY A 482 7.71 -19.74 23.59
CA GLY A 482 7.41 -18.69 22.62
C GLY A 482 7.97 -18.86 21.21
N PRO A 483 9.14 -19.46 20.95
CA PRO A 483 9.71 -19.53 19.60
C PRO A 483 8.79 -20.22 18.57
N LYS A 484 8.42 -19.50 17.51
CA LYS A 484 7.48 -19.97 16.48
C LYS A 484 7.94 -21.26 15.79
N GLY A 485 6.99 -22.08 15.35
CA GLY A 485 7.26 -23.36 14.68
C GLY A 485 7.17 -24.53 15.66
N LYS A 486 8.07 -25.52 15.52
CA LYS A 486 7.98 -26.80 16.25
C LYS A 486 7.92 -26.62 17.77
N VAL A 487 8.72 -25.72 18.33
CA VAL A 487 8.77 -25.47 19.78
C VAL A 487 7.41 -25.00 20.30
N ARG A 488 6.85 -23.94 19.72
CA ARG A 488 5.52 -23.41 20.09
C ARG A 488 4.39 -24.41 19.84
N ASP A 489 4.44 -25.19 18.77
CA ASP A 489 3.44 -26.21 18.46
C ASP A 489 3.47 -27.39 19.45
N GLU A 490 4.67 -27.86 19.83
CA GLU A 490 4.84 -28.92 20.82
C GLU A 490 4.50 -28.44 22.23
N ALA A 491 4.93 -27.23 22.60
CA ALA A 491 4.52 -26.58 23.84
C ALA A 491 2.99 -26.42 23.91
N GLY A 492 2.32 -26.06 22.82
CA GLY A 492 0.86 -25.97 22.75
C GLY A 492 0.15 -27.29 23.08
N LYS A 493 0.72 -28.43 22.63
CA LYS A 493 0.20 -29.76 22.99
C LYS A 493 0.41 -30.07 24.47
N ILE A 494 1.55 -29.70 25.04
CA ILE A 494 1.82 -29.86 26.48
C ILE A 494 0.84 -29.01 27.29
N LEU A 495 0.67 -27.74 26.95
CA LEU A 495 -0.26 -26.83 27.63
C LEU A 495 -1.70 -27.33 27.55
N THR A 496 -2.13 -27.84 26.40
CA THR A 496 -3.49 -28.41 26.23
C THR A 496 -3.71 -29.67 27.08
N ARG A 497 -2.65 -30.46 27.30
CA ARG A 497 -2.73 -31.67 28.13
C ARG A 497 -2.75 -31.34 29.63
N GLU A 498 -2.01 -30.32 30.03
CA GLU A 498 -1.76 -30.01 31.44
C GLU A 498 -2.77 -28.99 32.01
N LEU A 499 -3.34 -28.11 31.17
CA LEU A 499 -4.25 -27.05 31.58
C LEU A 499 -5.71 -27.42 31.32
N LYS A 500 -6.56 -27.20 32.32
CA LYS A 500 -7.99 -27.44 32.28
C LYS A 500 -8.67 -26.45 31.34
N GLY A 501 -9.48 -26.97 30.41
CA GLY A 501 -10.35 -26.18 29.53
C GLY A 501 -9.66 -25.49 28.34
N ARG A 502 -8.35 -25.71 28.13
CA ARG A 502 -7.61 -25.11 27.00
C ARG A 502 -7.95 -25.85 25.69
N PRO A 503 -8.30 -25.14 24.60
CA PRO A 503 -8.47 -25.78 23.29
C PRO A 503 -7.12 -26.14 22.63
N VAL A 504 -7.16 -26.96 21.57
CA VAL A 504 -5.96 -27.39 20.83
C VAL A 504 -5.52 -26.29 19.85
N PHE A 505 -4.45 -25.58 20.20
CA PHE A 505 -3.75 -24.63 19.33
C PHE A 505 -2.29 -24.42 19.83
N GLU A 506 -1.49 -23.68 19.06
CA GLU A 506 -0.10 -23.32 19.40
C GLU A 506 0.03 -22.70 20.80
N ALA A 507 1.20 -22.77 21.44
CA ALA A 507 1.40 -22.14 22.75
C ALA A 507 1.18 -20.62 22.71
N ASP A 508 0.46 -20.12 23.71
CA ASP A 508 0.21 -18.70 23.97
C ASP A 508 0.85 -18.27 25.29
N ASP A 509 1.14 -16.97 25.40
CA ASP A 509 1.80 -16.38 26.56
C ASP A 509 0.95 -16.56 27.84
N GLN A 510 -0.38 -16.44 27.77
CA GLN A 510 -1.26 -16.61 28.93
C GLN A 510 -1.19 -18.03 29.51
N SER A 511 -1.36 -19.04 28.65
CA SER A 511 -1.30 -20.45 29.04
C SER A 511 0.09 -20.81 29.57
N ALA A 512 1.16 -20.30 28.94
CA ALA A 512 2.51 -20.51 29.42
C ALA A 512 2.73 -19.90 30.82
N MET A 513 2.15 -18.73 31.10
CA MET A 513 2.21 -18.11 32.44
C MET A 513 1.47 -18.93 33.48
N VAL A 514 0.24 -19.39 33.19
CA VAL A 514 -0.48 -20.30 34.10
C VAL A 514 0.37 -21.54 34.39
N TYR A 515 0.94 -22.14 33.34
CA TYR A 515 1.78 -23.33 33.45
C TYR A 515 3.02 -23.09 34.32
N LEU A 516 3.70 -21.97 34.13
CA LEU A 516 4.87 -21.56 34.92
C LEU A 516 4.51 -21.39 36.40
N LEU A 517 3.44 -20.64 36.69
CA LEU A 517 3.05 -20.32 38.07
C LEU A 517 2.61 -21.54 38.86
N TYR A 518 1.86 -22.47 38.27
CA TYR A 518 1.44 -23.65 39.01
C TYR A 518 2.57 -24.68 39.17
N LYS A 519 3.46 -24.84 38.17
CA LYS A 519 4.60 -25.77 38.28
C LYS A 519 5.69 -25.26 39.21
N GLN A 520 5.91 -23.95 39.26
CA GLN A 520 6.99 -23.29 40.01
C GLN A 520 6.43 -22.28 41.01
N ARG A 521 5.35 -22.66 41.72
CA ARG A 521 4.67 -21.78 42.70
C ARG A 521 5.62 -21.31 43.80
N ASP A 522 6.47 -22.20 44.30
CA ASP A 522 7.40 -21.89 45.39
C ASP A 522 8.47 -20.86 44.97
N LEU A 523 8.74 -20.73 43.66
CA LEU A 523 9.74 -19.81 43.14
C LEU A 523 9.13 -18.43 42.81
N TRP A 524 7.94 -18.39 42.20
CA TRP A 524 7.36 -17.16 41.67
C TRP A 524 6.16 -16.64 42.48
N GLY A 525 5.41 -17.53 43.13
CA GLY A 525 4.08 -17.25 43.66
C GLY A 525 4.04 -16.17 44.74
N GLU A 526 5.10 -16.03 45.56
CA GLU A 526 5.16 -15.02 46.62
C GLU A 526 5.15 -13.58 46.06
N LYS A 527 5.73 -13.36 44.88
CA LYS A 527 5.82 -12.03 44.25
C LYS A 527 4.74 -11.75 43.21
N VAL A 528 3.85 -12.71 42.98
CA VAL A 528 2.72 -12.58 42.05
C VAL A 528 1.44 -12.29 42.82
N TYR A 529 0.73 -11.23 42.41
CA TYR A 529 -0.59 -10.89 42.94
C TYR A 529 -1.66 -11.15 41.87
N LEU A 530 -2.58 -12.07 42.17
CA LEU A 530 -3.76 -12.34 41.33
C LEU A 530 -4.93 -11.47 41.80
N GLU A 531 -5.16 -10.37 41.09
CA GLU A 531 -6.19 -9.37 41.39
C GLU A 531 -7.57 -9.79 40.88
N SER A 532 -8.59 -9.64 41.73
CA SER A 532 -9.99 -9.95 41.41
C SER A 532 -10.99 -9.01 42.06
N ALA A 533 -10.54 -8.02 42.85
CA ALA A 533 -11.40 -7.03 43.48
C ALA A 533 -11.93 -5.99 42.48
N TYR A 534 -11.21 -5.77 41.39
CA TYR A 534 -11.62 -4.92 40.27
C TYR A 534 -11.14 -5.51 38.96
N TYR A 535 -11.71 -5.08 37.84
CA TYR A 535 -11.39 -5.60 36.51
C TYR A 535 -10.15 -4.94 35.93
N LEU A 536 -8.97 -5.28 36.45
CA LEU A 536 -7.69 -5.03 35.76
C LEU A 536 -7.70 -5.65 34.35
N HIS A 537 -8.42 -6.77 34.21
CA HIS A 537 -8.92 -7.30 32.96
C HIS A 537 -10.38 -7.73 33.16
N GLY A 538 -11.29 -7.22 32.33
CA GLY A 538 -12.70 -7.64 32.33
C GLY A 538 -13.08 -8.32 31.02
N TYR A 539 -13.57 -9.56 31.10
CA TYR A 539 -14.02 -10.29 29.92
C TYR A 539 -15.26 -9.61 29.30
N TRP A 540 -15.13 -9.15 28.06
CA TRP A 540 -16.16 -8.33 27.41
C TRP A 540 -17.54 -9.00 27.36
N GLY A 541 -17.60 -10.32 27.16
CA GLY A 541 -18.84 -11.07 26.92
C GLY A 541 -19.84 -11.03 28.09
N ILE A 542 -19.41 -10.69 29.30
CA ILE A 542 -20.29 -10.54 30.49
C ILE A 542 -20.50 -9.08 30.92
N LEU A 543 -19.77 -8.14 30.30
CA LEU A 543 -19.77 -6.72 30.69
C LEU A 543 -20.56 -5.85 29.73
N VAL A 544 -20.36 -6.02 28.42
CA VAL A 544 -20.82 -5.06 27.41
C VAL A 544 -22.34 -4.95 27.28
N ASP A 545 -23.05 -5.98 27.69
CA ASP A 545 -24.52 -6.03 27.69
C ASP A 545 -25.13 -5.41 28.97
N ARG A 546 -24.30 -5.06 29.97
CA ARG A 546 -24.69 -4.43 31.23
C ARG A 546 -24.40 -2.92 31.29
N TYR A 547 -23.81 -2.32 30.27
CA TYR A 547 -23.42 -0.90 30.33
C TYR A 547 -24.57 0.06 30.60
N GLU A 548 -25.75 -0.17 30.02
CA GLU A 548 -26.93 0.64 30.31
C GLU A 548 -27.37 0.50 31.78
N GLU A 549 -27.37 -0.71 32.33
CA GLU A 549 -27.62 -0.98 33.77
C GLU A 549 -26.60 -0.24 34.64
N MET A 550 -25.33 -0.20 34.22
CA MET A 550 -24.26 0.49 34.95
C MET A 550 -24.46 2.01 34.98
N ILE A 551 -24.85 2.61 33.85
CA ILE A 551 -25.13 4.05 33.75
C ILE A 551 -26.32 4.44 34.62
N GLU A 552 -27.34 3.58 34.71
CA GLU A 552 -28.55 3.88 35.49
C GLU A 552 -28.35 3.73 37.00
N ASN A 553 -27.56 2.74 37.44
CA ASN A 553 -27.49 2.35 38.85
C ASN A 553 -26.18 2.74 39.56
N TYR A 554 -25.13 3.06 38.82
CA TYR A 554 -23.78 3.29 39.37
C TYR A 554 -23.09 4.50 38.73
N HIS A 555 -21.86 4.76 39.16
CA HIS A 555 -21.01 5.84 38.66
C HIS A 555 -19.57 5.34 38.44
N PRO A 556 -18.77 5.99 37.59
CA PRO A 556 -17.35 5.66 37.41
C PRO A 556 -16.54 5.93 38.68
N GLY A 557 -15.40 5.26 38.82
CA GLY A 557 -14.50 5.29 39.97
C GLY A 557 -14.53 4.01 40.82
N LEU A 558 -15.28 2.99 40.42
CA LEU A 558 -15.44 1.73 41.17
C LEU A 558 -14.54 0.60 40.65
N GLY A 559 -14.25 0.59 39.34
CA GLY A 559 -13.34 -0.36 38.68
C GLY A 559 -13.82 -1.82 38.57
N ASP A 560 -14.93 -2.21 39.20
CA ASP A 560 -15.40 -3.58 39.34
C ASP A 560 -16.68 -3.90 38.52
N HIS A 561 -17.46 -4.91 38.93
CA HIS A 561 -18.73 -5.31 38.28
C HIS A 561 -19.83 -4.25 38.24
N ARG A 562 -19.67 -3.15 38.99
CA ARG A 562 -20.55 -1.98 38.97
C ARG A 562 -20.13 -0.98 37.90
N TRP A 563 -18.82 -0.86 37.67
CA TRP A 563 -18.23 -0.05 36.62
C TRP A 563 -16.82 -0.55 36.27
N PRO A 564 -16.63 -1.33 35.20
CA PRO A 564 -15.38 -2.06 34.99
C PRO A 564 -14.23 -1.14 34.56
N LEU A 565 -13.05 -1.30 35.18
CA LEU A 565 -11.85 -0.56 34.76
C LEU A 565 -11.48 -0.89 33.31
N VAL A 566 -11.29 -2.16 33.00
CA VAL A 566 -10.93 -2.63 31.65
C VAL A 566 -12.03 -3.53 31.09
N THR A 567 -12.47 -3.24 29.86
CA THR A 567 -13.19 -4.19 29.02
C THR A 567 -12.25 -4.72 27.94
N HIS A 568 -11.99 -6.03 27.97
CA HIS A 568 -11.03 -6.69 27.08
C HIS A 568 -11.75 -7.64 26.11
N PHE A 569 -11.60 -7.36 24.81
CA PHE A 569 -12.25 -8.06 23.69
C PHE A 569 -11.53 -9.35 23.25
N VAL A 570 -11.16 -10.18 24.23
CA VAL A 570 -10.49 -11.47 24.00
C VAL A 570 -11.26 -12.30 22.98
N GLY A 571 -10.54 -12.80 21.96
CA GLY A 571 -11.08 -13.66 20.90
C GLY A 571 -11.75 -12.91 19.74
N CYS A 572 -11.94 -11.58 19.80
CA CYS A 572 -12.56 -10.83 18.72
C CYS A 572 -11.65 -10.59 17.51
N LYS A 573 -10.33 -10.50 17.73
CA LYS A 573 -9.28 -10.34 16.70
C LYS A 573 -9.69 -9.38 15.56
N PRO A 574 -10.04 -8.11 15.84
CA PRO A 574 -10.60 -7.19 14.85
C PRO A 574 -9.66 -6.90 13.66
N CYS A 575 -8.36 -7.11 13.85
CA CYS A 575 -7.31 -6.93 12.84
C CYS A 575 -7.07 -8.17 11.96
N GLY A 576 -7.42 -9.38 12.44
CA GLY A 576 -7.20 -10.65 11.75
C GLY A 576 -8.47 -11.20 11.06
N LYS A 577 -8.34 -12.29 10.31
CA LYS A 577 -9.46 -12.93 9.59
C LYS A 577 -10.32 -13.90 10.40
N PHE A 578 -9.76 -14.54 11.43
CA PHE A 578 -10.44 -15.61 12.18
C PHE A 578 -10.46 -15.27 13.68
N GLY A 579 -11.60 -14.79 14.17
CA GLY A 579 -11.89 -14.63 15.59
C GLY A 579 -12.79 -15.76 16.13
N ASP A 580 -12.79 -15.95 17.44
CA ASP A 580 -13.61 -16.97 18.13
C ASP A 580 -15.10 -16.54 18.22
N TYR A 581 -15.36 -15.25 17.97
CA TYR A 581 -16.70 -14.65 18.02
C TYR A 581 -17.08 -14.00 16.69
N PRO A 582 -18.39 -13.82 16.42
CA PRO A 582 -18.84 -13.11 15.23
C PRO A 582 -18.28 -11.69 15.19
N VAL A 583 -17.56 -11.35 14.12
CA VAL A 583 -16.90 -10.04 13.93
C VAL A 583 -17.89 -8.90 14.12
N GLU A 584 -19.11 -9.01 13.59
CA GLU A 584 -20.13 -7.95 13.72
C GLU A 584 -20.50 -7.65 15.18
N ARG A 585 -20.66 -8.69 16.03
CA ARG A 585 -20.93 -8.51 17.46
C ARG A 585 -19.73 -7.85 18.14
N CYS A 586 -18.52 -8.33 17.84
CA CYS A 586 -17.29 -7.77 18.39
C CYS A 586 -17.16 -6.27 18.08
N LEU A 587 -17.24 -5.90 16.81
CA LEU A 587 -17.08 -4.51 16.38
C LEU A 587 -18.17 -3.59 17.00
N ARG A 588 -19.42 -4.04 17.00
CA ARG A 588 -20.52 -3.28 17.62
C ARG A 588 -20.34 -3.08 19.13
N GLN A 589 -19.84 -4.09 19.82
CA GLN A 589 -19.63 -4.01 21.27
C GLN A 589 -18.35 -3.23 21.61
N MET A 590 -17.31 -3.26 20.76
CA MET A 590 -16.16 -2.35 20.85
C MET A 590 -16.56 -0.89 20.65
N ASP A 591 -17.49 -0.61 19.73
CA ASP A 591 -18.08 0.73 19.59
C ASP A 591 -18.77 1.19 20.87
N ARG A 592 -19.55 0.30 21.50
CA ARG A 592 -20.24 0.57 22.78
C ARG A 592 -19.26 0.80 23.93
N ALA A 593 -18.25 -0.06 24.08
CA ALA A 593 -17.22 0.09 25.13
C ALA A 593 -16.41 1.38 24.95
N PHE A 594 -16.04 1.73 23.72
CA PHE A 594 -15.41 3.01 23.42
C PHE A 594 -16.29 4.18 23.86
N ASN A 595 -17.56 4.19 23.45
CA ASN A 595 -18.48 5.28 23.78
C ASN A 595 -18.79 5.34 25.29
N PHE A 596 -18.80 4.20 25.98
CA PHE A 596 -18.97 4.12 27.43
C PHE A 596 -17.82 4.83 28.18
N GLY A 597 -16.57 4.60 27.75
CA GLY A 597 -15.41 5.35 28.26
C GLY A 597 -15.37 6.81 27.79
N ASP A 598 -15.59 7.06 26.51
CA ASP A 598 -15.50 8.38 25.88
C ASP A 598 -16.60 9.34 26.38
N ASN A 599 -17.76 8.83 26.82
CA ASN A 599 -18.77 9.64 27.50
C ASN A 599 -18.22 10.34 28.75
N GLN A 600 -17.41 9.63 29.56
CA GLN A 600 -16.80 10.20 30.77
C GLN A 600 -15.82 11.33 30.41
N ILE A 601 -15.16 11.23 29.25
CA ILE A 601 -14.29 12.28 28.71
C ILE A 601 -15.09 13.47 28.18
N LEU A 602 -16.13 13.22 27.39
CA LEU A 602 -16.96 14.25 26.78
C LEU A 602 -17.77 15.05 27.82
N GLN A 603 -18.19 14.40 28.91
CA GLN A 603 -18.94 15.04 29.99
C GLN A 603 -18.16 16.20 30.63
N MET A 604 -16.84 16.09 30.74
CA MET A 604 -15.97 17.19 31.20
C MET A 604 -16.19 18.47 30.36
N TYR A 605 -16.42 18.30 29.06
CA TYR A 605 -16.59 19.38 28.09
C TYR A 605 -18.07 19.70 27.79
N GLY A 606 -19.02 19.10 28.52
CA GLY A 606 -20.45 19.39 28.34
C GLY A 606 -21.12 18.63 27.18
N PHE A 607 -20.56 17.49 26.77
CA PHE A 607 -21.12 16.62 25.72
C PHE A 607 -21.29 15.17 26.20
N THR A 608 -22.13 14.41 25.49
CA THR A 608 -22.24 12.95 25.63
C THR A 608 -22.66 12.34 24.28
N HIS A 609 -22.32 11.08 24.02
CA HIS A 609 -22.88 10.33 22.90
C HIS A 609 -24.40 10.22 23.01
N ARG A 610 -25.12 10.27 21.88
CA ARG A 610 -26.59 10.17 21.87
C ARG A 610 -27.09 8.84 22.46
N THR A 611 -26.40 7.76 22.13
CA THR A 611 -26.55 6.40 22.68
C THR A 611 -25.19 5.72 22.63
N LEU A 612 -24.97 4.65 23.39
CA LEU A 612 -23.70 3.91 23.35
C LEU A 612 -23.38 3.31 21.97
N ALA A 613 -24.36 3.13 21.08
CA ALA A 613 -24.14 2.66 19.71
C ALA A 613 -23.94 3.79 18.68
N SER A 614 -24.15 5.05 19.06
CA SER A 614 -24.08 6.18 18.14
C SER A 614 -22.72 6.86 18.20
N LYS A 615 -22.18 7.26 17.04
CA LYS A 615 -20.98 8.11 16.96
C LYS A 615 -21.30 9.61 17.13
N LYS A 616 -22.59 9.98 17.15
CA LYS A 616 -23.03 11.37 17.26
C LYS A 616 -23.11 11.78 18.72
N VAL A 617 -22.61 12.96 19.03
CA VAL A 617 -22.72 13.57 20.35
C VAL A 617 -23.89 14.53 20.45
N LYS A 618 -24.34 14.80 21.67
CA LYS A 618 -25.32 15.83 22.05
C LYS A 618 -24.76 16.63 23.23
N ARG A 619 -25.15 17.90 23.36
CA ARG A 619 -24.81 18.68 24.55
C ARG A 619 -25.59 18.18 25.76
N VAL A 620 -24.95 18.20 26.92
CA VAL A 620 -25.59 17.95 28.22
C VAL A 620 -25.87 19.24 29.00
N ARG A 621 -25.25 20.35 28.62
CA ARG A 621 -25.48 21.68 29.21
C ARG A 621 -25.39 22.79 28.15
N ASN A 622 -26.00 23.94 28.45
CA ASN A 622 -25.86 25.15 27.64
C ASN A 622 -24.48 25.80 27.84
N ASP A 623 -24.05 26.59 26.86
CA ASP A 623 -22.83 27.36 26.97
C ASP A 623 -22.99 28.47 28.01
N THR A 624 -21.96 28.66 28.82
CA THR A 624 -21.91 29.69 29.86
C THR A 624 -20.76 30.65 29.56
N SER A 625 -20.96 31.93 29.86
CA SER A 625 -19.88 32.92 29.82
C SER A 625 -18.84 32.70 30.92
N ASN A 626 -19.16 31.88 31.93
CA ASN A 626 -18.31 31.58 33.08
C ASN A 626 -17.94 30.08 33.13
N PRO A 627 -17.13 29.56 32.19
CA PRO A 627 -16.85 28.13 32.09
C PRO A 627 -16.08 27.55 33.29
N LEU A 628 -15.37 28.40 34.06
CA LEU A 628 -14.57 27.97 35.21
C LEU A 628 -15.40 27.76 36.49
N GLU A 629 -16.62 28.30 36.55
CA GLU A 629 -17.54 28.08 37.69
C GLU A 629 -18.20 26.70 37.63
N VAL A 630 -18.23 26.10 36.44
CA VAL A 630 -18.81 24.77 36.21
C VAL A 630 -17.73 23.71 36.40
N LYS A 631 -17.66 23.16 37.61
CA LYS A 631 -16.85 21.96 37.86
C LYS A 631 -17.45 20.77 37.13
N ASP A 632 -16.59 19.91 36.59
CA ASP A 632 -17.04 18.64 36.04
C ASP A 632 -17.45 17.69 37.18
N GLU A 633 -18.47 16.86 36.93
CA GLU A 633 -19.11 16.02 37.95
C GLU A 633 -18.14 15.02 38.61
N LEU A 634 -17.08 14.61 37.89
CA LEU A 634 -16.12 13.60 38.32
C LEU A 634 -14.77 14.19 38.79
N GLY A 635 -14.59 15.51 38.69
CA GLY A 635 -13.33 16.20 39.05
C GLY A 635 -12.11 15.80 38.21
N LEU A 636 -12.31 15.32 36.99
CA LEU A 636 -11.29 14.82 36.06
C LEU A 636 -10.60 15.92 35.24
N LEU A 637 -11.12 17.16 35.21
CA LEU A 637 -10.43 18.28 34.57
C LEU A 637 -9.16 18.67 35.34
N HIS A 638 -9.24 18.68 36.67
CA HIS A 638 -8.14 19.02 37.59
C HIS A 638 -8.03 18.01 38.74
N PRO A 639 -7.71 16.74 38.45
CA PRO A 639 -7.73 15.69 39.45
C PRO A 639 -6.55 15.80 40.41
N ALA A 640 -6.76 15.35 41.66
CA ALA A 640 -5.74 15.35 42.71
C ALA A 640 -4.46 14.58 42.31
N PHE A 641 -4.59 13.58 41.43
CA PHE A 641 -3.45 12.81 40.91
C PHE A 641 -2.56 13.55 39.89
N LYS A 642 -2.94 14.77 39.47
CA LYS A 642 -2.08 15.74 38.76
C LYS A 642 -1.54 16.85 39.66
N ALA A 643 -2.03 16.98 40.89
CA ALA A 643 -1.63 18.04 41.80
C ALA A 643 -0.29 17.72 42.49
N VAL A 644 0.81 17.80 41.73
CA VAL A 644 2.16 17.89 42.30
C VAL A 644 2.75 19.22 41.82
N LYS A 645 2.91 20.18 42.74
CA LYS A 645 3.70 21.39 42.51
C LYS A 645 5.16 20.97 42.31
N ASN A 646 5.62 20.92 41.06
CA ASN A 646 7.03 21.01 40.73
C ASN A 646 7.20 21.96 39.54
N HIS A 647 8.15 22.88 39.66
CA HIS A 647 8.59 23.79 38.61
C HIS A 647 9.15 22.99 37.43
N THR A 648 8.30 22.61 36.48
CA THR A 648 8.57 22.31 35.05
C THR A 648 7.29 21.73 34.48
N ASP A 649 6.56 22.50 33.69
CA ASP A 649 5.51 21.97 32.81
C ASP A 649 6.20 21.15 31.71
N THR A 650 6.48 19.87 31.97
CA THR A 650 6.89 18.93 30.91
C THR A 650 5.65 18.32 30.26
N PRO A 651 5.47 18.48 28.94
CA PRO A 651 4.37 17.83 28.23
C PRO A 651 4.50 16.31 28.29
N ILE A 652 3.36 15.61 28.28
CA ILE A 652 3.30 14.14 28.16
C ILE A 652 4.02 13.74 26.87
N HIS A 653 5.17 13.07 26.99
CA HIS A 653 5.92 12.56 25.84
C HIS A 653 5.33 11.21 25.40
N ILE A 654 4.79 11.17 24.18
CA ILE A 654 4.56 9.91 23.47
C ILE A 654 5.94 9.48 22.95
N HIS A 655 6.58 8.51 23.62
CA HIS A 655 7.83 7.94 23.15
C HIS A 655 7.55 6.97 22.00
N LEU A 656 7.62 7.48 20.76
CA LEU A 656 7.84 6.66 19.57
C LEU A 656 9.35 6.40 19.50
N TYR A 657 9.78 5.16 19.75
CA TYR A 657 11.21 4.83 19.70
C TYR A 657 11.74 4.95 18.27
N LYS A 658 12.59 5.95 18.08
CA LYS A 658 13.57 6.08 17.00
C LYS A 658 14.90 6.40 17.70
N PRO A 659 15.97 5.61 17.53
CA PRO A 659 17.19 5.83 18.29
C PRO A 659 17.88 7.12 17.82
N SER A 660 18.18 8.03 18.76
CA SER A 660 19.15 9.11 18.56
C SER A 660 20.03 9.23 19.81
N LEU A 661 21.35 9.33 19.58
CA LEU A 661 22.37 9.68 20.56
C LEU A 661 22.85 11.12 20.27
N SER A 662 23.04 11.87 21.34
CA SER A 662 23.41 13.29 21.38
C SER A 662 24.92 13.52 21.27
N LEU A 663 25.25 14.75 20.85
CA LEU A 663 26.56 15.36 20.70
C LEU A 663 27.52 15.18 21.89
N GLU A 664 28.73 14.71 21.59
CA GLU A 664 29.98 15.32 22.01
C GLU A 664 30.92 15.34 20.79
N TYR A 665 31.87 16.29 20.75
CA TYR A 665 32.83 16.57 19.66
C TYR A 665 32.44 17.57 18.57
N LEU A 666 32.11 18.79 19.01
CA LEU A 666 32.60 20.01 18.35
C LEU A 666 33.77 20.57 19.17
N LYS A 667 34.98 20.07 18.90
CA LYS A 667 36.25 20.75 19.23
C LYS A 667 37.45 20.06 18.59
N LEU A 668 37.60 20.25 17.28
CA LEU A 668 38.91 20.34 16.61
C LEU A 668 38.67 20.76 15.16
N SER A 669 38.32 22.03 15.01
CA SER A 669 38.59 22.79 13.80
C SER A 669 40.05 23.22 13.83
N LEU A 670 40.85 22.83 12.82
CA LEU A 670 41.79 23.67 12.07
C LEU A 670 42.87 22.82 11.37
N GLU A 671 43.26 23.26 10.16
CA GLU A 671 44.24 22.70 9.21
C GLU A 671 43.67 21.58 8.30
N LEU A 672 43.52 21.70 6.98
CA LEU A 672 44.09 22.61 5.99
C LEU A 672 43.08 22.92 4.88
N SER A 673 42.99 24.19 4.51
CA SER A 673 42.50 24.67 3.22
C SER A 673 43.71 24.93 2.31
N SER A 674 43.82 24.22 1.19
CA SER A 674 44.36 24.74 -0.08
C SER A 674 44.57 23.58 -1.05
N GLU A 675 43.89 23.63 -2.20
CA GLU A 675 44.29 23.14 -3.54
C GLU A 675 43.07 22.61 -4.29
N ALA A 676 42.49 23.46 -5.14
CA ALA A 676 42.13 23.16 -6.53
C ALA A 676 41.12 24.20 -7.07
N GLU A 677 41.55 25.47 -7.12
CA GLU A 677 40.94 26.51 -7.95
C GLU A 677 41.95 26.93 -9.04
N ALA A 678 42.49 25.94 -9.75
CA ALA A 678 43.46 26.12 -10.82
C ALA A 678 43.29 25.04 -11.92
N ALA A 679 42.13 25.02 -12.58
CA ALA A 679 41.95 24.40 -13.90
C ALA A 679 40.66 24.92 -14.57
N ALA A 680 40.45 26.23 -14.56
CA ALA A 680 39.67 26.88 -15.61
C ALA A 680 40.61 27.16 -16.80
N ALA A 681 40.05 27.19 -18.01
CA ALA A 681 40.67 27.74 -19.23
C ALA A 681 41.70 26.86 -19.97
N ALA A 682 41.20 25.84 -20.69
CA ALA A 682 41.77 25.45 -21.97
C ALA A 682 40.69 24.80 -22.85
N ALA A 683 40.65 25.22 -24.12
CA ALA A 683 39.87 24.65 -25.23
C ALA A 683 38.42 25.16 -25.42
N ALA A 684 38.28 26.46 -25.61
CA ALA A 684 37.41 26.99 -26.67
C ALA A 684 38.29 27.79 -27.67
N ALA A 685 38.10 27.51 -28.96
CA ALA A 685 38.61 28.18 -30.17
C ALA A 685 39.99 27.76 -30.75
N THR A 686 39.94 26.96 -31.82
CA THR A 686 40.70 27.24 -33.06
C THR A 686 39.87 26.77 -34.27
N MET A 687 39.70 27.68 -35.24
CA MET A 687 38.86 27.57 -36.45
C MET A 687 39.61 26.98 -37.66
N GLU A 688 38.81 26.33 -38.51
CA GLU A 688 38.80 26.31 -39.99
C GLU A 688 39.83 25.57 -40.87
N ALA A 689 39.27 25.11 -42.01
CA ALA A 689 39.80 24.42 -43.20
C ALA A 689 40.05 22.90 -43.04
N SER A 690 39.43 22.00 -43.80
CA SER A 690 39.24 22.03 -45.26
C SER A 690 38.07 21.15 -45.74
N LEU A 691 37.37 21.65 -46.76
CA LEU A 691 36.46 20.93 -47.63
C LEU A 691 37.22 19.84 -48.42
N GLU A 692 36.94 18.57 -48.16
CA GLU A 692 37.07 17.51 -49.16
C GLU A 692 35.89 16.55 -49.06
N LYS A 693 35.06 16.53 -50.11
CA LYS A 693 34.07 15.47 -50.37
C LYS A 693 34.81 14.13 -50.48
N LYS A 694 34.69 13.28 -49.46
CA LYS A 694 35.06 11.85 -49.55
C LYS A 694 33.81 10.99 -49.51
N ALA A 695 33.69 10.11 -50.50
CA ALA A 695 32.64 9.12 -50.67
C ALA A 695 32.43 8.25 -49.41
N PRO A 696 31.22 7.71 -49.17
CA PRO A 696 30.94 6.92 -47.97
C PRO A 696 31.85 5.69 -47.89
N LYS A 697 32.67 5.62 -46.82
CA LYS A 697 33.53 4.47 -46.54
C LYS A 697 32.67 3.29 -46.10
N GLN A 698 32.68 2.21 -46.89
CA GLN A 698 32.21 0.89 -46.45
C GLN A 698 33.07 0.43 -45.28
N HIS A 699 32.46 0.09 -44.15
CA HIS A 699 33.16 -0.47 -42.99
C HIS A 699 32.96 -1.99 -43.00
N GLU A 700 34.07 -2.73 -43.06
CA GLU A 700 34.10 -4.19 -43.02
C GLU A 700 34.74 -4.67 -41.72
N PHE A 701 34.10 -5.65 -41.08
CA PHE A 701 34.57 -6.25 -39.84
C PHE A 701 34.68 -7.77 -40.02
N ALA A 702 35.86 -8.33 -39.77
CA ALA A 702 36.06 -9.77 -39.75
C ALA A 702 35.53 -10.35 -38.44
N LEU A 703 34.62 -11.32 -38.52
CA LEU A 703 34.02 -11.96 -37.35
C LEU A 703 34.60 -13.37 -37.12
N ALA A 704 34.50 -13.84 -35.87
CA ALA A 704 34.90 -15.20 -35.50
C ALA A 704 33.82 -16.22 -35.89
N SER A 705 32.55 -15.92 -35.60
CA SER A 705 31.40 -16.71 -36.04
C SER A 705 30.11 -15.90 -35.99
N VAL A 706 29.09 -16.33 -36.76
CA VAL A 706 27.73 -15.79 -36.74
C VAL A 706 26.75 -16.96 -36.75
N SER A 707 25.78 -16.96 -35.83
CA SER A 707 24.78 -18.04 -35.72
C SER A 707 23.37 -17.50 -35.51
N GLU A 708 22.38 -18.08 -36.18
CA GLU A 708 20.97 -17.76 -35.96
C GLU A 708 20.46 -18.45 -34.70
N LEU A 709 19.71 -17.74 -33.85
CA LEU A 709 19.17 -18.30 -32.61
C LEU A 709 18.20 -19.49 -32.84
N ALA A 710 17.70 -19.69 -34.07
CA ALA A 710 16.68 -20.70 -34.40
C ALA A 710 17.23 -21.93 -35.15
N SER A 711 18.51 -22.00 -35.54
CA SER A 711 19.07 -23.14 -36.27
C SER A 711 20.28 -23.75 -35.55
N SER A 712 20.27 -25.08 -35.41
CA SER A 712 21.33 -25.85 -34.72
C SER A 712 22.53 -26.18 -35.63
N SER A 713 22.85 -25.30 -36.59
CA SER A 713 23.97 -25.49 -37.51
C SER A 713 25.01 -24.38 -37.34
N SER A 714 26.14 -24.71 -36.70
CA SER A 714 27.31 -23.84 -36.60
C SER A 714 28.17 -23.95 -37.86
N SER A 715 28.26 -22.90 -38.68
CA SER A 715 29.25 -22.83 -39.77
C SER A 715 30.58 -22.26 -39.24
N SER A 716 31.65 -23.04 -39.31
CA SER A 716 32.97 -22.74 -38.74
C SER A 716 33.93 -22.02 -39.71
N SER A 717 33.43 -21.14 -40.57
CA SER A 717 34.24 -20.41 -41.55
C SER A 717 34.26 -18.91 -41.24
N PRO A 718 35.32 -18.16 -41.60
CA PRO A 718 35.39 -16.72 -41.38
C PRO A 718 34.24 -16.00 -42.12
N ILE A 719 33.51 -15.16 -41.39
CA ILE A 719 32.38 -14.37 -41.90
C ILE A 719 32.77 -12.89 -41.78
N VAL A 720 32.51 -12.10 -42.82
CA VAL A 720 32.73 -10.65 -42.83
C VAL A 720 31.39 -9.94 -42.70
N ALA A 721 31.26 -9.05 -41.71
CA ALA A 721 30.15 -8.13 -41.60
C ALA A 721 30.47 -6.83 -42.34
N ARG A 722 29.62 -6.47 -43.31
CA ARG A 722 29.75 -5.25 -44.10
C ARG A 722 28.56 -4.34 -43.84
N PHE A 723 28.84 -3.11 -43.45
CA PHE A 723 27.84 -2.04 -43.40
C PHE A 723 27.73 -1.40 -44.79
N SER A 724 26.54 -1.42 -45.38
CA SER A 724 26.26 -0.81 -46.68
C SER A 724 25.01 0.06 -46.63
N ALA A 725 25.04 1.17 -47.33
CA ALA A 725 23.87 2.02 -47.56
C ALA A 725 23.51 1.97 -49.06
N ASP A 726 23.05 0.82 -49.53
CA ASP A 726 22.52 0.70 -50.89
C ASP A 726 21.06 1.22 -50.89
N CYS A 727 20.71 2.05 -51.88
CA CYS A 727 19.34 2.55 -52.12
C CYS A 727 18.67 3.34 -50.98
N GLY A 728 19.42 3.90 -50.03
CA GLY A 728 18.86 4.73 -48.95
C GLY A 728 18.23 3.94 -47.81
N VAL A 729 18.57 2.66 -47.65
CA VAL A 729 18.27 1.88 -46.44
C VAL A 729 19.60 1.42 -45.83
N PRO A 730 19.88 1.72 -44.55
CA PRO A 730 21.10 1.23 -43.91
C PRO A 730 20.96 -0.27 -43.64
N GLU A 731 21.80 -1.08 -44.28
CA GLU A 731 21.81 -2.53 -44.15
C GLU A 731 23.13 -3.04 -43.59
N LEU A 732 23.03 -4.03 -42.70
CA LEU A 732 24.15 -4.84 -42.24
C LEU A 732 24.06 -6.21 -42.92
N ARG A 733 25.09 -6.56 -43.71
CA ARG A 733 25.17 -7.82 -44.46
C ARG A 733 26.29 -8.70 -43.95
N PHE A 734 26.01 -9.99 -43.74
CA PHE A 734 27.01 -10.99 -43.37
C PHE A 734 27.38 -11.85 -44.59
N HIS A 735 28.67 -11.87 -44.96
CA HIS A 735 29.19 -12.60 -46.13
C HIS A 735 30.17 -13.70 -45.73
N GLN A 736 30.14 -14.83 -46.44
CA GLN A 736 31.07 -15.94 -46.30
C GLN A 736 31.99 -15.98 -47.53
N GLU A 737 33.31 -16.00 -47.35
CA GLU A 737 34.29 -15.86 -48.46
C GLU A 737 34.17 -16.92 -49.57
N SER A 738 33.52 -18.05 -49.31
CA SER A 738 33.41 -19.18 -50.24
C SER A 738 32.12 -19.23 -51.08
N GLN A 739 31.13 -18.35 -50.86
CA GLN A 739 29.90 -18.29 -51.67
C GLN A 739 29.41 -16.85 -51.85
N SER A 740 29.02 -16.47 -53.07
CA SER A 740 28.53 -15.12 -53.43
C SER A 740 27.12 -14.79 -52.90
N ILE A 741 26.65 -15.47 -51.87
CA ILE A 741 25.29 -15.36 -51.32
C ILE A 741 25.39 -14.75 -49.91
N ALA A 742 24.66 -13.65 -49.67
CA ALA A 742 24.55 -13.04 -48.34
C ALA A 742 23.77 -13.96 -47.40
N VAL A 743 24.32 -14.25 -46.22
CA VAL A 743 23.73 -15.21 -45.27
C VAL A 743 22.54 -14.58 -44.52
N VAL A 744 22.66 -13.31 -44.13
CA VAL A 744 21.60 -12.53 -43.47
C VAL A 744 21.75 -11.07 -43.84
N ASN A 745 20.64 -10.44 -44.27
CA ASN A 745 20.51 -8.99 -44.43
C ASN A 745 19.68 -8.43 -43.28
N VAL A 746 20.20 -7.42 -42.58
CA VAL A 746 19.55 -6.79 -41.44
C VAL A 746 19.28 -5.32 -41.75
N ASP A 747 18.02 -4.89 -41.72
CA ASP A 747 17.64 -3.47 -41.76
C ASP A 747 17.98 -2.82 -40.41
N LEU A 748 18.93 -1.89 -40.41
CA LEU A 748 19.44 -1.26 -39.21
C LEU A 748 18.41 -0.37 -38.50
N ARG A 749 17.32 0.05 -39.17
CA ARG A 749 16.26 0.86 -38.55
C ARG A 749 15.43 0.07 -37.53
N ALA A 750 15.26 -1.23 -37.78
CA ALA A 750 14.47 -2.12 -36.93
C ALA A 750 15.35 -3.09 -36.11
N ALA A 751 16.66 -2.88 -36.10
CA ALA A 751 17.62 -3.72 -35.41
C ALA A 751 18.05 -3.14 -34.05
N GLN A 752 18.21 -4.02 -33.06
CA GLN A 752 18.79 -3.71 -31.75
C GLN A 752 19.98 -4.63 -31.48
N LEU A 753 21.12 -4.04 -31.09
CA LEU A 753 22.35 -4.76 -30.78
C LEU A 753 22.58 -4.77 -29.26
N PHE A 754 22.76 -5.96 -28.69
CA PHE A 754 22.99 -6.18 -27.27
C PHE A 754 24.35 -6.84 -27.05
N LYS A 755 25.18 -6.27 -26.18
CA LYS A 755 26.45 -6.88 -25.77
C LYS A 755 26.18 -7.96 -24.71
N ILE A 756 26.61 -9.20 -24.97
CA ILE A 756 26.42 -10.34 -24.05
C ILE A 756 27.72 -10.66 -23.29
N GLY A 757 28.87 -10.30 -23.88
CA GLY A 757 30.19 -10.46 -23.26
C GLY A 757 31.24 -9.58 -23.93
N PRO A 758 32.52 -9.65 -23.51
CA PRO A 758 33.59 -8.83 -24.08
C PRO A 758 33.82 -9.10 -25.57
N GLU A 759 33.53 -10.31 -26.05
CA GLU A 759 33.72 -10.75 -27.44
C GLU A 759 32.44 -11.29 -28.10
N SER A 760 31.27 -11.10 -27.47
CA SER A 760 30.00 -11.65 -27.97
C SER A 760 28.86 -10.65 -27.89
N SER A 761 28.00 -10.66 -28.91
CA SER A 761 26.84 -9.76 -29.01
C SER A 761 25.69 -10.43 -29.74
N VAL A 762 24.47 -9.96 -29.50
CA VAL A 762 23.27 -10.44 -30.18
C VAL A 762 22.58 -9.27 -30.85
N CYS A 763 22.27 -9.44 -32.13
CA CYS A 763 21.50 -8.50 -32.94
C CYS A 763 20.10 -9.07 -33.17
N ILE A 764 19.06 -8.35 -32.75
CA ILE A 764 17.65 -8.70 -32.91
C ILE A 764 17.04 -7.78 -33.96
N PHE A 765 16.32 -8.32 -34.95
CA PHE A 765 15.70 -7.56 -36.03
C PHE A 765 14.38 -8.20 -36.50
N GLU A 766 13.50 -7.42 -37.13
CA GLU A 766 12.28 -7.94 -37.76
C GLU A 766 12.61 -8.58 -39.13
N ALA A 767 12.04 -9.76 -39.39
CA ALA A 767 12.08 -10.38 -40.72
C ALA A 767 10.66 -10.60 -41.25
N SER A 768 10.50 -10.48 -42.57
CA SER A 768 9.27 -10.84 -43.28
C SER A 768 9.58 -11.93 -44.30
N ASP A 769 9.01 -13.12 -44.12
CA ASP A 769 8.87 -14.06 -45.23
C ASP A 769 7.62 -13.68 -46.05
N THR A 770 7.50 -14.19 -47.27
CA THR A 770 6.47 -13.86 -48.29
C THR A 770 5.00 -14.17 -47.90
N SER A 771 4.72 -14.39 -46.61
CA SER A 771 3.39 -14.50 -46.01
C SER A 771 3.21 -13.40 -44.95
N LYS A 772 2.01 -12.81 -44.85
CA LYS A 772 1.69 -11.53 -44.18
C LYS A 772 1.89 -11.46 -42.65
N GLU A 773 2.77 -12.26 -42.05
CA GLU A 773 3.08 -12.25 -40.61
C GLU A 773 4.55 -11.84 -40.38
N LYS A 774 4.74 -10.81 -39.54
CA LYS A 774 6.07 -10.34 -39.10
C LYS A 774 6.51 -11.14 -37.87
N TYR A 775 7.77 -11.58 -37.83
CA TYR A 775 8.37 -12.22 -36.66
C TYR A 775 9.78 -11.66 -36.39
N SER A 776 10.18 -11.67 -35.12
CA SER A 776 11.51 -11.22 -34.70
C SER A 776 12.54 -12.35 -34.88
N ARG A 777 13.63 -12.07 -35.59
CA ARG A 777 14.81 -12.95 -35.71
C ARG A 777 15.95 -12.39 -34.88
N GLY A 778 16.81 -13.27 -34.38
CA GLY A 778 18.00 -12.92 -33.62
C GLY A 778 19.23 -13.66 -34.14
N VAL A 779 20.34 -12.94 -34.22
CA VAL A 779 21.64 -13.47 -34.65
C VAL A 779 22.68 -13.19 -33.56
N THR A 780 23.43 -14.21 -33.19
CA THR A 780 24.58 -14.09 -32.29
C THR A 780 25.83 -13.85 -33.10
N ILE A 781 26.60 -12.83 -32.71
CA ILE A 781 27.84 -12.37 -33.33
C ILE A 781 28.97 -12.62 -32.35
N GLN A 782 30.01 -13.33 -32.79
CA GLN A 782 31.23 -13.55 -32.03
C GLN A 782 32.41 -12.85 -32.70
N PHE A 783 33.13 -12.04 -31.93
CA PHE A 783 34.29 -11.26 -32.36
C PHE A 783 35.59 -12.00 -32.02
N ARG A 784 36.70 -11.64 -32.67
CA ARG A 784 38.01 -12.30 -32.40
C ARG A 784 38.71 -11.72 -31.17
N ASN A 785 38.38 -10.49 -30.80
CA ASN A 785 38.92 -9.77 -29.65
C ASN A 785 37.95 -8.65 -29.22
N GLU A 786 38.15 -8.14 -28.00
CA GLU A 786 37.32 -7.07 -27.44
C GLU A 786 37.45 -5.73 -28.19
N ALA A 787 38.60 -5.45 -28.81
CA ALA A 787 38.82 -4.21 -29.56
C ALA A 787 37.92 -4.13 -30.81
N GLU A 788 37.78 -5.24 -31.53
CA GLU A 788 36.87 -5.39 -32.67
C GLU A 788 35.41 -5.30 -32.24
N SER A 789 35.05 -5.90 -31.10
CA SER A 789 33.70 -5.77 -30.54
C SER A 789 33.34 -4.31 -30.24
N ARG A 790 34.25 -3.56 -29.62
CA ARG A 790 34.07 -2.12 -29.34
C ARG A 790 33.97 -1.28 -30.62
N ALA A 791 34.85 -1.54 -31.59
CA ALA A 791 34.85 -0.83 -32.87
C ALA A 791 33.54 -1.08 -33.64
N PHE A 792 33.04 -2.32 -33.64
CA PHE A 792 31.78 -2.69 -34.29
C PHE A 792 30.57 -1.97 -33.65
N HIS A 793 30.49 -1.93 -32.32
CA HIS A 793 29.40 -1.19 -31.63
C HIS A 793 29.45 0.30 -31.91
N SER A 794 30.65 0.91 -31.89
CA SER A 794 30.80 2.32 -32.20
C SER A 794 30.34 2.63 -33.64
N ALA A 795 30.68 1.78 -34.60
CA ALA A 795 30.26 1.94 -35.98
C ALA A 795 28.73 1.74 -36.15
N PHE A 796 28.15 0.76 -35.46
CA PHE A 796 26.70 0.50 -35.48
C PHE A 796 25.90 1.69 -34.96
N GLU A 797 26.29 2.27 -33.82
CA GLU A 797 25.62 3.43 -33.23
C GLU A 797 25.81 4.71 -34.05
N GLN A 798 27.00 4.89 -34.64
CA GLN A 798 27.28 6.05 -35.47
C GLN A 798 26.47 6.04 -36.76
N LEU A 799 26.37 4.89 -37.45
CA LEU A 799 25.52 4.77 -38.65
C LEU A 799 24.04 5.00 -38.33
N LYS A 800 23.57 4.55 -37.16
CA LYS A 800 22.18 4.77 -36.72
C LYS A 800 21.89 6.26 -36.50
N LYS A 801 22.80 6.98 -35.84
CA LYS A 801 22.69 8.43 -35.63
C LYS A 801 22.75 9.22 -36.94
N ASP A 802 23.69 8.87 -37.82
CA ASP A 802 23.87 9.57 -39.10
C ASP A 802 22.63 9.44 -40.00
N PHE A 803 21.90 8.31 -39.90
CA PHE A 803 20.67 8.08 -40.67
C PHE A 803 19.42 8.73 -40.06
N GLU A 804 19.30 8.76 -38.72
CA GLU A 804 18.24 9.53 -38.04
C GLU A 804 18.32 11.03 -38.39
N ALA A 805 19.52 11.54 -38.69
CA ALA A 805 19.75 12.92 -39.10
C ALA A 805 19.46 13.21 -40.59
N GLN A 806 19.32 12.20 -41.47
CA GLN A 806 19.31 12.39 -42.94
C GLN A 806 18.01 12.01 -43.66
N LEU A 807 16.91 11.70 -42.97
CA LEU A 807 15.63 11.42 -43.63
C LEU A 807 15.12 12.65 -44.43
N PRO A 808 15.02 12.59 -45.78
CA PRO A 808 14.54 13.70 -46.59
C PRO A 808 13.00 13.76 -46.55
N ASN A 809 12.49 14.97 -46.38
CA ASN A 809 11.09 15.42 -46.50
C ASN A 809 10.16 14.49 -47.30
N GLY A 810 9.16 13.89 -46.62
CA GLY A 810 8.14 13.10 -47.30
C GLY A 810 7.06 12.45 -46.42
N ALA A 811 7.19 12.48 -45.10
CA ALA A 811 6.06 12.28 -44.18
C ALA A 811 5.86 13.62 -43.46
N ILE A 812 4.62 14.08 -43.42
CA ILE A 812 4.20 15.31 -42.72
C ILE A 812 4.84 15.29 -41.33
N SER A 813 5.89 16.10 -41.18
CA SER A 813 6.38 16.51 -39.87
C SER A 813 5.17 17.19 -39.24
N ALA A 814 4.47 16.46 -38.36
CA ALA A 814 3.56 17.10 -37.45
C ALA A 814 4.39 18.20 -36.82
N SER A 815 4.01 19.46 -37.09
CA SER A 815 4.54 20.64 -36.41
C SER A 815 4.77 20.24 -34.96
N LYS A 816 6.04 20.19 -34.51
CA LYS A 816 6.31 19.92 -33.09
C LYS A 816 5.48 20.92 -32.30
N SER A 817 4.61 20.39 -31.45
CA SER A 817 3.72 21.23 -30.65
C SER A 817 4.56 22.05 -29.69
N LYS A 818 4.16 23.30 -29.42
CA LYS A 818 4.80 24.12 -28.37
C LYS A 818 4.86 23.40 -27.02
N PHE A 819 3.92 22.48 -26.77
CA PHE A 819 3.94 21.62 -25.59
C PHE A 819 5.10 20.62 -25.61
N ASP A 820 5.34 19.97 -26.76
CA ASP A 820 6.35 18.92 -26.92
C ASP A 820 7.79 19.46 -26.95
N ASP A 821 7.96 20.75 -27.28
CA ASP A 821 9.27 21.42 -27.19
C ASP A 821 9.68 21.71 -25.73
N LYS A 822 8.70 21.81 -24.82
CA LYS A 822 8.94 22.19 -23.42
C LYS A 822 8.96 21.03 -22.45
N ILE A 823 8.16 20.00 -22.71
CA ILE A 823 7.96 18.86 -21.81
C ILE A 823 8.48 17.60 -22.48
N GLU A 824 9.28 16.83 -21.75
CA GLU A 824 9.81 15.58 -22.30
C GLU A 824 8.68 14.56 -22.59
N PRO A 825 8.78 13.74 -23.65
CA PRO A 825 7.71 12.83 -24.05
C PRO A 825 7.29 11.81 -22.98
N SER A 826 8.23 11.36 -22.14
CA SER A 826 7.99 10.45 -21.02
C SER A 826 7.08 11.08 -19.96
N SER A 827 7.42 12.29 -19.52
CA SER A 827 6.63 13.04 -18.53
C SER A 827 5.24 13.37 -19.07
N ALA A 828 5.15 13.85 -20.33
CA ALA A 828 3.87 14.12 -20.98
C ALA A 828 2.95 12.89 -21.05
N LYS A 829 3.50 11.73 -21.44
CA LYS A 829 2.73 10.48 -21.54
C LYS A 829 2.23 10.01 -20.18
N MET A 830 3.06 10.09 -19.13
CA MET A 830 2.65 9.74 -17.77
C MET A 830 1.58 10.71 -17.24
N TYR A 831 1.74 12.00 -17.50
CA TYR A 831 0.76 13.04 -17.13
C TYR A 831 -0.62 12.78 -17.73
N PHE A 832 -0.72 12.63 -19.06
CA PHE A 832 -2.02 12.36 -19.69
C PHE A 832 -2.58 10.98 -19.34
N HIS A 833 -1.72 10.00 -19.06
CA HIS A 833 -2.18 8.70 -18.57
C HIS A 833 -2.81 8.82 -17.17
N TYR A 834 -2.16 9.55 -16.26
CA TYR A 834 -2.65 9.81 -14.90
C TYR A 834 -4.00 10.52 -14.93
N TYR A 835 -4.09 11.66 -15.63
CA TYR A 835 -5.34 12.43 -15.72
C TYR A 835 -6.44 11.77 -16.54
N GLY A 836 -6.09 10.77 -17.36
CA GLY A 836 -7.02 9.89 -18.07
C GLY A 836 -7.73 8.85 -17.19
N GLN A 837 -7.40 8.74 -15.90
CA GLN A 837 -8.04 7.81 -14.97
C GLN A 837 -9.18 8.46 -14.17
N LEU A 838 -10.30 7.76 -14.03
CA LEU A 838 -11.47 8.24 -13.27
C LEU A 838 -11.17 8.44 -11.78
N LEU A 839 -10.23 7.67 -11.21
CA LEU A 839 -9.87 7.78 -9.79
C LEU A 839 -9.31 9.18 -9.47
N HIS A 840 -8.41 9.70 -10.31
CA HIS A 840 -7.82 11.01 -10.11
C HIS A 840 -8.83 12.13 -10.33
N GLN A 841 -9.70 12.01 -11.34
CA GLN A 841 -10.82 12.94 -11.52
C GLN A 841 -11.79 12.91 -10.33
N GLN A 842 -12.08 11.74 -9.77
CA GLN A 842 -12.93 11.61 -8.59
C GLN A 842 -12.32 12.33 -7.38
N ASN A 843 -11.02 12.19 -7.13
CA ASN A 843 -10.35 12.88 -6.03
C ASN A 843 -10.49 14.40 -6.14
N MET A 844 -10.33 14.95 -7.36
CA MET A 844 -10.51 16.38 -7.62
C MET A 844 -11.97 16.84 -7.46
N LEU A 845 -12.94 16.01 -7.88
CA LEU A 845 -14.37 16.30 -7.74
C LEU A 845 -14.87 16.20 -6.29
N GLN A 846 -14.23 15.37 -5.46
CA GLN A 846 -14.55 15.21 -4.04
C GLN A 846 -13.96 16.34 -3.17
N ASP A 847 -13.04 17.15 -3.71
CA ASP A 847 -12.65 18.43 -3.11
C ASP A 847 -13.80 19.44 -3.29
N TYR A 848 -14.69 19.47 -2.29
CA TYR A 848 -15.88 20.31 -2.29
C TYR A 848 -15.54 21.81 -2.22
N VAL A 849 -14.41 22.18 -1.61
CA VAL A 849 -13.96 23.59 -1.56
C VAL A 849 -13.58 24.04 -2.97
N ARG A 850 -12.78 23.23 -3.67
CA ARG A 850 -12.42 23.44 -5.07
C ARG A 850 -13.66 23.49 -5.96
N THR A 851 -14.38 22.38 -6.07
CA THR A 851 -15.49 22.25 -7.05
C THR A 851 -16.64 23.21 -6.71
N GLY A 852 -16.93 23.42 -5.43
CA GLY A 852 -17.97 24.33 -4.95
C GLY A 852 -17.65 25.80 -5.23
N THR A 853 -16.40 26.22 -5.09
CA THR A 853 -16.00 27.61 -5.39
C THR A 853 -16.09 27.91 -6.89
N TYR A 854 -15.69 26.96 -7.74
CA TYR A 854 -15.90 27.07 -9.20
C TYR A 854 -17.38 27.15 -9.57
N TYR A 855 -18.21 26.29 -8.97
CA TYR A 855 -19.65 26.33 -9.18
C TYR A 855 -20.25 27.69 -8.80
N ALA A 856 -19.92 28.20 -7.61
CA ALA A 856 -20.39 29.51 -7.15
C ALA A 856 -19.89 30.65 -8.04
N ALA A 857 -18.61 30.63 -8.44
CA ALA A 857 -18.03 31.63 -9.32
C ALA A 857 -18.76 31.73 -10.67
N VAL A 858 -19.19 30.59 -11.23
CA VAL A 858 -19.93 30.53 -12.49
C VAL A 858 -21.41 30.92 -12.31
N ILE A 859 -22.10 30.33 -11.33
CA ILE A 859 -23.55 30.50 -11.16
C ILE A 859 -23.91 31.89 -10.63
N GLU A 860 -23.14 32.46 -9.71
CA GLU A 860 -23.41 33.81 -9.20
C GLU A 860 -23.07 34.90 -10.22
N ASN A 861 -22.12 34.63 -11.12
CA ASN A 861 -21.81 35.48 -12.25
C ASN A 861 -22.51 35.02 -13.53
N ARG A 862 -23.74 34.48 -13.41
CA ARG A 862 -24.51 33.98 -14.56
C ARG A 862 -24.59 34.96 -15.72
N ALA A 863 -24.65 36.26 -15.44
CA ALA A 863 -24.69 37.32 -16.45
C ALA A 863 -23.46 37.32 -17.38
N ASP A 864 -22.30 36.87 -16.90
CA ASP A 864 -21.10 36.73 -17.70
C ASP A 864 -21.21 35.53 -18.67
N PHE A 865 -21.85 34.43 -18.26
CA PHE A 865 -21.94 33.20 -19.05
C PHE A 865 -23.17 33.14 -19.96
N TYR A 866 -24.28 33.79 -19.62
CA TYR A 866 -25.54 33.66 -20.33
C TYR A 866 -25.45 34.12 -21.79
N GLY A 867 -25.77 33.24 -22.73
CA GLY A 867 -25.72 33.52 -24.16
C GLY A 867 -24.30 33.69 -24.73
N ARG A 868 -23.25 33.37 -23.97
CA ARG A 868 -21.85 33.48 -24.38
C ARG A 868 -21.22 32.17 -24.82
N VAL A 869 -20.13 32.26 -25.57
CA VAL A 869 -19.28 31.13 -25.95
C VAL A 869 -18.18 30.94 -24.91
N VAL A 870 -18.03 29.72 -24.41
CA VAL A 870 -17.08 29.38 -23.35
C VAL A 870 -16.08 28.34 -23.85
N VAL A 871 -14.81 28.48 -23.49
CA VAL A 871 -13.78 27.45 -23.69
C VAL A 871 -13.33 26.94 -22.33
N ASP A 872 -13.44 25.63 -22.13
CA ASP A 872 -12.97 24.91 -20.94
C ASP A 872 -11.65 24.20 -21.29
N VAL A 873 -10.54 24.70 -20.75
CA VAL A 873 -9.18 24.23 -21.06
C VAL A 873 -8.75 23.16 -20.07
N GLY A 874 -8.42 21.98 -20.56
CA GLY A 874 -8.14 20.83 -19.69
C GLY A 874 -9.41 20.38 -18.98
N ALA A 875 -10.49 20.19 -19.75
CA ALA A 875 -11.84 20.00 -19.22
C ALA A 875 -11.97 18.78 -18.29
N GLY A 876 -11.05 17.82 -18.36
CA GLY A 876 -11.08 16.60 -17.55
C GLY A 876 -12.40 15.87 -17.75
N SER A 877 -13.13 15.65 -16.66
CA SER A 877 -14.48 15.05 -16.70
C SER A 877 -15.55 15.91 -17.42
N GLY A 878 -15.28 17.18 -17.72
CA GLY A 878 -16.23 18.13 -18.32
C GLY A 878 -17.15 18.82 -17.30
N ILE A 879 -16.81 18.79 -16.01
CA ILE A 879 -17.67 19.34 -14.95
C ILE A 879 -17.83 20.87 -15.05
N LEU A 880 -16.76 21.61 -15.34
CA LEU A 880 -16.81 23.08 -15.48
C LEU A 880 -17.61 23.47 -16.73
N SER A 881 -17.47 22.70 -17.81
CA SER A 881 -18.32 22.81 -18.99
C SER A 881 -19.81 22.66 -18.68
N LEU A 882 -20.18 21.71 -17.81
CA LEU A 882 -21.57 21.54 -17.36
C LEU A 882 -22.05 22.74 -16.52
N PHE A 883 -21.20 23.31 -15.66
CA PHE A 883 -21.55 24.52 -14.90
C PHE A 883 -21.78 25.72 -15.81
N ALA A 884 -20.92 25.93 -16.81
CA ALA A 884 -21.09 26.98 -17.81
C ALA A 884 -22.41 26.80 -18.59
N ALA A 885 -22.73 25.57 -19.00
CA ALA A 885 -24.01 25.26 -19.65
C ALA A 885 -25.22 25.53 -18.73
N GLN A 886 -25.12 25.20 -17.43
CA GLN A 886 -26.16 25.50 -16.43
C GLN A 886 -26.37 27.01 -16.24
N ALA A 887 -25.29 27.80 -16.27
CA ALA A 887 -25.38 29.26 -16.25
C ALA A 887 -26.05 29.83 -17.53
N GLY A 888 -26.21 29.02 -18.58
CA GLY A 888 -26.91 29.40 -19.79
C GLY A 888 -25.98 29.82 -20.91
N ALA A 889 -24.73 29.35 -20.92
CA ALA A 889 -23.83 29.49 -22.07
C ALA A 889 -24.54 29.10 -23.38
N LYS A 890 -24.25 29.86 -24.44
CA LYS A 890 -24.71 29.58 -25.81
C LYS A 890 -24.07 28.30 -26.31
N HIS A 891 -22.74 28.18 -26.14
CA HIS A 891 -21.97 27.00 -26.51
C HIS A 891 -20.72 26.88 -25.64
N VAL A 892 -20.27 25.66 -25.36
CA VAL A 892 -19.06 25.37 -24.60
C VAL A 892 -18.17 24.41 -25.37
N TYR A 893 -16.91 24.79 -25.62
CA TYR A 893 -15.88 23.92 -26.16
C TYR A 893 -15.04 23.35 -25.02
N ALA A 894 -15.20 22.06 -24.75
CA ALA A 894 -14.46 21.33 -23.73
C ALA A 894 -13.21 20.70 -24.35
N VAL A 895 -12.04 21.30 -24.15
CA VAL A 895 -10.76 20.83 -24.71
C VAL A 895 -10.07 19.92 -23.70
N GLU A 896 -9.86 18.66 -24.05
CA GLU A 896 -9.23 17.66 -23.18
C GLU A 896 -8.26 16.79 -23.97
N ALA A 897 -7.00 16.73 -23.54
CA ALA A 897 -5.94 16.02 -24.27
C ALA A 897 -5.91 14.51 -23.97
N SER A 898 -6.29 14.11 -22.75
CA SER A 898 -6.21 12.72 -22.30
C SER A 898 -7.39 11.85 -22.79
N GLU A 899 -7.35 10.57 -22.44
CA GLU A 899 -8.48 9.66 -22.66
C GLU A 899 -9.72 10.03 -21.82
N MET A 900 -9.62 11.00 -20.90
CA MET A 900 -10.75 11.52 -20.15
C MET A 900 -11.80 12.18 -21.05
N ALA A 901 -11.41 12.67 -22.24
CA ALA A 901 -12.33 13.22 -23.23
C ALA A 901 -13.47 12.25 -23.59
N GLU A 902 -13.21 10.93 -23.64
CA GLU A 902 -14.25 9.93 -23.91
C GLU A 902 -15.25 9.79 -22.75
N TYR A 903 -14.78 9.93 -21.50
CA TYR A 903 -15.64 9.94 -20.33
C TYR A 903 -16.42 11.25 -20.20
N ALA A 904 -15.81 12.38 -20.51
CA ALA A 904 -16.50 13.67 -20.59
C ALA A 904 -17.67 13.61 -21.58
N ARG A 905 -17.45 13.05 -22.79
CA ARG A 905 -18.54 12.81 -23.76
C ARG A 905 -19.66 11.96 -23.19
N LYS A 906 -19.33 10.89 -22.46
CA LYS A 906 -20.35 10.03 -21.81
C LYS A 906 -21.13 10.79 -20.74
N LEU A 907 -20.45 11.58 -19.90
CA LEU A 907 -21.09 12.36 -18.85
C LEU A 907 -22.02 13.44 -19.44
N ILE A 908 -21.55 14.15 -20.47
CA ILE A 908 -22.32 15.17 -21.18
C ILE A 908 -23.53 14.55 -21.89
N ALA A 909 -23.37 13.40 -22.55
CA ALA A 909 -24.47 12.67 -23.19
C ALA A 909 -25.51 12.17 -22.17
N GLY A 910 -25.08 11.84 -20.95
CA GLY A 910 -25.97 11.50 -19.83
C GLY A 910 -26.79 12.68 -19.29
N ASN A 911 -26.46 13.92 -19.68
CA ASN A 911 -27.12 15.16 -19.25
C ASN A 911 -27.67 15.94 -20.46
N PRO A 912 -28.65 15.38 -21.21
CA PRO A 912 -29.04 15.90 -22.53
C PRO A 912 -29.57 17.33 -22.52
N ALA A 913 -30.20 17.78 -21.42
CA ALA A 913 -30.70 19.16 -21.29
C ALA A 913 -29.58 20.22 -21.35
N LEU A 914 -28.37 19.86 -20.92
CA LEU A 914 -27.19 20.72 -20.92
C LEU A 914 -26.24 20.36 -22.07
N GLY A 915 -26.12 19.07 -22.37
CA GLY A 915 -25.10 18.54 -23.28
C GLY A 915 -25.26 18.94 -24.74
N GLN A 916 -26.45 19.34 -25.19
CA GLN A 916 -26.66 19.88 -26.55
C GLN A 916 -25.80 21.12 -26.85
N ARG A 917 -25.33 21.82 -25.81
CA ARG A 917 -24.53 23.04 -25.94
C ARG A 917 -23.04 22.81 -25.74
N ILE A 918 -22.59 21.57 -25.52
CA ILE A 918 -21.20 21.27 -25.16
C ILE A 918 -20.59 20.37 -26.24
N THR A 919 -19.46 20.80 -26.80
CA THR A 919 -18.65 20.02 -27.76
C THR A 919 -17.33 19.64 -27.12
N VAL A 920 -17.06 18.33 -27.01
CA VAL A 920 -15.78 17.82 -26.48
C VAL A 920 -14.76 17.65 -27.60
N VAL A 921 -13.70 18.46 -27.55
CA VAL A 921 -12.58 18.44 -28.50
C VAL A 921 -11.41 17.69 -27.85
N LYS A 922 -11.04 16.54 -28.41
CA LYS A 922 -9.91 15.75 -27.92
C LYS A 922 -8.61 16.25 -28.55
N GLY A 923 -7.68 16.76 -27.75
CA GLY A 923 -6.38 17.25 -28.20
C GLY A 923 -5.75 18.24 -27.22
N LYS A 924 -4.46 18.56 -27.43
CA LYS A 924 -3.76 19.59 -26.65
C LYS A 924 -4.22 20.98 -27.07
N VAL A 925 -4.31 21.91 -26.12
CA VAL A 925 -4.84 23.25 -26.41
C VAL A 925 -3.95 24.05 -27.38
N GLU A 926 -2.68 23.66 -27.52
CA GLU A 926 -1.68 24.17 -28.45
C GLU A 926 -1.86 23.67 -29.89
N GLU A 927 -2.62 22.59 -30.09
CA GLU A 927 -2.75 21.88 -31.38
C GLU A 927 -4.17 21.95 -31.96
N VAL A 928 -5.18 22.05 -31.09
CA VAL A 928 -6.58 22.10 -31.53
C VAL A 928 -6.92 23.42 -32.23
N GLU A 929 -7.92 23.40 -33.08
CA GLU A 929 -8.52 24.58 -33.70
C GLU A 929 -10.01 24.64 -33.32
N LEU A 930 -10.49 25.84 -32.99
CA LEU A 930 -11.88 26.09 -32.60
C LEU A 930 -12.57 26.96 -33.66
N PRO A 931 -13.86 26.73 -33.94
CA PRO A 931 -14.56 27.39 -35.04
C PRO A 931 -14.88 28.88 -34.77
N GLU A 932 -14.95 29.29 -33.51
CA GLU A 932 -15.16 30.67 -33.09
C GLU A 932 -14.34 31.00 -31.83
N LYS A 933 -14.02 32.28 -31.63
CA LYS A 933 -13.36 32.77 -30.42
C LYS A 933 -14.35 32.84 -29.25
N ALA A 934 -13.89 32.53 -28.04
CA ALA A 934 -14.70 32.53 -26.83
C ALA A 934 -14.79 33.90 -26.14
N ASP A 935 -15.93 34.17 -25.52
CA ASP A 935 -16.12 35.31 -24.62
C ASP A 935 -15.49 35.05 -23.25
N ILE A 936 -15.51 33.79 -22.81
CA ILE A 936 -14.99 33.35 -21.51
C ILE A 936 -14.10 32.14 -21.68
N LEU A 937 -12.96 32.16 -21.00
CA LEU A 937 -12.09 31.03 -20.86
C LEU A 937 -12.06 30.59 -19.41
N ILE A 938 -12.49 29.35 -19.16
CA ILE A 938 -12.52 28.73 -17.85
C ILE A 938 -11.54 27.56 -17.81
N SER A 939 -10.86 27.39 -16.68
CA SER A 939 -9.97 26.24 -16.48
C SER A 939 -9.71 26.04 -14.98
N GLU A 940 -9.20 24.87 -14.65
CA GLU A 940 -8.52 24.60 -13.40
C GLU A 940 -7.05 24.31 -13.70
N PRO A 941 -6.19 25.34 -13.83
CA PRO A 941 -4.80 25.17 -14.22
C PRO A 941 -3.83 25.15 -13.03
N MET A 942 -4.31 25.06 -11.78
CA MET A 942 -3.47 25.24 -10.60
C MET A 942 -2.83 23.92 -10.15
N GLY A 943 -1.51 23.92 -9.99
CA GLY A 943 -0.76 22.87 -9.29
C GLY A 943 -0.35 23.26 -7.88
N THR A 944 0.44 22.41 -7.22
CA THR A 944 1.15 22.78 -5.98
C THR A 944 1.93 24.08 -6.19
N LEU A 945 1.89 25.00 -5.20
CA LEU A 945 2.47 26.35 -5.32
C LEU A 945 1.93 27.14 -6.53
N LEU A 946 0.70 26.87 -6.99
CA LEU A 946 0.04 27.44 -8.17
C LEU A 946 0.66 27.03 -9.53
N VAL A 947 1.98 26.89 -9.61
CA VAL A 947 2.74 26.77 -10.86
C VAL A 947 3.13 25.34 -11.25
N ASN A 948 3.13 24.40 -10.28
CA ASN A 948 3.54 23.02 -10.58
C ASN A 948 2.65 22.40 -11.68
N GLU A 949 3.16 21.39 -12.39
CA GLU A 949 2.56 20.78 -13.58
C GLU A 949 2.54 21.66 -14.84
N ARG A 950 3.00 22.92 -14.73
CA ARG A 950 3.20 23.88 -15.83
C ARG A 950 1.95 24.10 -16.71
N MET A 951 0.75 23.85 -16.19
CA MET A 951 -0.51 24.01 -16.92
C MET A 951 -0.88 25.49 -17.17
N LEU A 952 -0.35 26.42 -16.36
CA LEU A 952 -0.53 27.86 -16.55
C LEU A 952 -0.08 28.34 -17.94
N GLU A 953 0.95 27.72 -18.52
CA GLU A 953 1.43 28.08 -19.86
C GLU A 953 0.38 27.74 -20.92
N SER A 954 -0.21 26.54 -20.85
CA SER A 954 -1.33 26.13 -21.71
C SER A 954 -2.54 27.04 -21.52
N TYR A 955 -2.79 27.51 -20.30
CA TYR A 955 -3.87 28.46 -19.98
C TYR A 955 -3.66 29.83 -20.66
N VAL A 956 -2.42 30.36 -20.60
CA VAL A 956 -2.02 31.61 -21.25
C VAL A 956 -2.04 31.48 -22.78
N ILE A 957 -1.58 30.36 -23.33
CA ILE A 957 -1.65 30.08 -24.77
C ILE A 957 -3.12 30.03 -25.22
N ALA A 958 -3.99 29.41 -24.43
CA ALA A 958 -5.42 29.33 -24.75
C ALA A 958 -6.08 30.72 -24.73
N ARG A 959 -5.67 31.63 -23.82
CA ARG A 959 -6.11 33.04 -23.84
C ARG A 959 -5.74 33.69 -25.18
N ASP A 960 -4.48 33.60 -25.58
CA ASP A 960 -3.99 34.28 -26.78
C ASP A 960 -4.63 33.71 -28.06
N ARG A 961 -4.87 32.39 -28.10
CA ARG A 961 -5.45 31.70 -29.24
C ARG A 961 -6.97 31.82 -29.31
N PHE A 962 -7.68 31.64 -28.20
CA PHE A 962 -9.14 31.43 -28.23
C PHE A 962 -9.97 32.52 -27.57
N LEU A 963 -9.40 33.39 -26.73
CA LEU A 963 -10.18 34.46 -26.09
C LEU A 963 -10.33 35.67 -27.02
N GLN A 964 -11.52 36.28 -27.03
CA GLN A 964 -11.76 37.56 -27.70
C GLN A 964 -11.10 38.72 -26.94
N PRO A 965 -10.80 39.86 -27.61
CA PRO A 965 -10.42 41.08 -26.90
C PRO A 965 -11.50 41.47 -25.87
N ASN A 966 -11.09 41.77 -24.64
CA ASN A 966 -11.97 42.00 -23.48
C ASN A 966 -12.79 40.79 -22.99
N GLY A 967 -12.48 39.58 -23.47
CA GLY A 967 -13.00 38.34 -22.91
C GLY A 967 -12.53 38.14 -21.47
N LYS A 968 -13.26 37.31 -20.71
CA LYS A 968 -12.96 37.05 -19.30
C LYS A 968 -12.26 35.72 -19.08
N MET A 969 -11.44 35.66 -18.03
CA MET A 969 -10.73 34.46 -17.60
C MET A 969 -11.17 34.06 -16.20
N PHE A 970 -11.49 32.78 -16.03
CA PHE A 970 -11.86 32.16 -14.76
C PHE A 970 -10.92 30.97 -14.49
N PRO A 971 -9.93 31.11 -13.59
CA PRO A 971 -9.57 32.28 -12.77
C PRO A 971 -8.89 33.42 -13.55
N THR A 972 -8.96 34.64 -13.01
CA THR A 972 -8.38 35.85 -13.60
C THR A 972 -6.98 36.17 -13.07
N VAL A 973 -6.76 35.97 -11.76
CA VAL A 973 -5.50 36.31 -11.08
C VAL A 973 -5.14 35.18 -10.12
N GLY A 974 -3.86 34.83 -10.06
CA GLY A 974 -3.28 34.00 -9.00
C GLY A 974 -2.37 34.82 -8.09
N ARG A 975 -2.30 34.47 -6.82
CA ARG A 975 -1.40 35.07 -5.83
C ARG A 975 -0.64 33.98 -5.12
N ILE A 976 0.68 34.04 -5.12
CA ILE A 976 1.53 33.18 -4.29
C ILE A 976 1.83 33.96 -3.03
N HIS A 977 1.47 33.42 -1.88
CA HIS A 977 1.76 33.98 -0.55
C HIS A 977 2.95 33.25 0.05
N MET A 978 3.80 33.99 0.76
CA MET A 978 5.02 33.49 1.36
C MET A 978 5.20 34.09 2.75
N ALA A 979 5.60 33.29 3.75
CA ALA A 979 6.01 33.78 5.07
C ALA A 979 7.04 32.84 5.71
N PRO A 980 8.02 33.37 6.47
CA PRO A 980 8.95 32.54 7.24
C PRO A 980 8.19 31.78 8.33
N PHE A 981 8.60 30.53 8.60
CA PHE A 981 7.99 29.71 9.66
C PHE A 981 9.04 29.15 10.63
N SER A 982 8.56 28.78 11.82
CA SER A 982 9.34 28.06 12.83
C SER A 982 8.65 26.75 13.18
N ASP A 983 9.22 25.63 12.72
CA ASP A 983 8.76 24.28 13.08
C ASP A 983 9.98 23.37 13.32
N GLU A 984 10.36 23.25 14.59
CA GLU A 984 11.47 22.41 15.04
C GLU A 984 11.23 20.94 14.71
N TYR A 985 9.98 20.47 14.88
CA TYR A 985 9.62 19.08 14.67
C TYR A 985 9.82 18.69 13.22
N LEU A 986 9.38 19.52 12.27
CA LEU A 986 9.61 19.25 10.85
C LEU A 986 11.10 19.21 10.52
N PHE A 987 11.88 20.18 11.01
CA PHE A 987 13.31 20.26 10.73
C PHE A 987 14.05 19.00 11.21
N VAL A 988 13.78 18.59 12.46
CA VAL A 988 14.36 17.38 13.06
C VAL A 988 13.88 16.11 12.34
N GLU A 989 12.62 16.06 11.91
CA GLU A 989 12.08 14.93 11.15
C GLU A 989 12.84 14.70 9.84
N ILE A 990 13.13 15.76 9.08
CA ILE A 990 13.89 15.70 7.83
C ILE A 990 15.35 15.32 8.11
N ALA A 991 15.99 16.00 9.07
CA ALA A 991 17.37 15.70 9.47
C ALA A 991 17.54 14.23 9.91
N ASN A 992 16.57 13.70 10.67
CA ASN A 992 16.59 12.32 11.15
C ASN A 992 16.48 11.27 10.04
N LYS A 993 16.02 11.61 8.83
CA LYS A 993 16.08 10.70 7.69
C LYS A 993 17.51 10.50 7.21
N ALA A 994 18.34 11.54 7.30
CA ALA A 994 19.76 11.46 6.94
C ALA A 994 20.56 10.58 7.90
N LEU A 995 20.19 10.54 9.19
CA LEU A 995 20.91 9.77 10.22
C LEU A 995 21.05 8.27 9.90
N PHE A 996 20.13 7.69 9.12
CA PHE A 996 20.28 6.32 8.63
C PHE A 996 21.62 6.09 7.91
N TRP A 997 22.12 7.11 7.20
CA TRP A 997 23.36 7.04 6.44
C TRP A 997 24.61 7.27 7.30
N GLN A 998 24.47 7.58 8.58
CA GLN A 998 25.62 7.69 9.50
C GLN A 998 26.10 6.34 10.06
N GLN A 999 25.53 5.23 9.58
CA GLN A 999 25.94 3.90 10.01
C GLN A 999 27.33 3.56 9.44
N GLU A 1000 28.31 3.38 10.32
CA GLU A 1000 29.68 2.97 9.96
C GLU A 1000 29.78 1.49 9.58
N ASN A 1001 28.82 0.68 9.99
CA ASN A 1001 28.77 -0.75 9.72
C ASN A 1001 27.33 -1.20 9.42
N TYR A 1002 26.89 -1.06 8.17
CA TYR A 1002 25.64 -1.62 7.67
C TYR A 1002 25.96 -2.90 6.89
N TYR A 1003 25.81 -4.06 7.53
CA TYR A 1003 26.20 -5.37 6.99
C TYR A 1003 27.64 -5.39 6.44
N GLY A 1004 28.61 -4.83 7.19
CA GLY A 1004 30.02 -4.75 6.78
C GLY A 1004 30.38 -3.54 5.92
N VAL A 1005 29.43 -2.65 5.60
CA VAL A 1005 29.65 -1.49 4.72
C VAL A 1005 29.47 -0.18 5.47
N ASN A 1006 30.45 0.72 5.39
CA ASN A 1006 30.34 2.06 5.94
C ASN A 1006 29.53 2.98 5.01
N LEU A 1007 28.33 3.39 5.46
CA LEU A 1007 27.43 4.25 4.71
C LEU A 1007 27.71 5.76 4.89
N THR A 1008 28.54 6.15 5.88
CA THR A 1008 28.80 7.56 6.26
C THR A 1008 29.23 8.44 5.09
N ALA A 1009 29.93 7.88 4.11
CA ALA A 1009 30.34 8.58 2.90
C ALA A 1009 29.15 9.20 2.13
N LEU A 1010 27.95 8.63 2.26
CA LEU A 1010 26.71 9.11 1.64
C LEU A 1010 25.87 10.01 2.55
N HIS A 1011 26.21 10.15 3.84
CA HIS A 1011 25.43 10.96 4.79
C HIS A 1011 25.24 12.41 4.32
N GLY A 1012 26.33 13.07 3.86
CA GLY A 1012 26.25 14.44 3.36
C GLY A 1012 25.32 14.58 2.16
N SER A 1013 25.44 13.67 1.19
CA SER A 1013 24.58 13.61 0.01
C SER A 1013 23.11 13.33 0.37
N ALA A 1014 22.87 12.43 1.31
CA ALA A 1014 21.52 12.12 1.79
C ALA A 1014 20.89 13.29 2.56
N PHE A 1015 21.65 13.95 3.44
CA PHE A 1015 21.21 15.15 4.14
C PHE A 1015 20.80 16.24 3.15
N GLN A 1016 21.66 16.54 2.17
CA GLN A 1016 21.34 17.50 1.13
C GLN A 1016 20.13 17.06 0.28
N GLY A 1017 20.03 15.77 -0.03
CA GLY A 1017 18.90 15.18 -0.75
C GLY A 1017 17.57 15.38 -0.03
N TYR A 1018 17.48 15.05 1.26
CA TYR A 1018 16.24 15.21 2.04
C TYR A 1018 15.83 16.68 2.21
N PHE A 1019 16.78 17.60 2.40
CA PHE A 1019 16.49 19.05 2.47
C PHE A 1019 16.23 19.69 1.10
N SER A 1020 16.49 18.97 -0.01
CA SER A 1020 16.12 19.40 -1.37
C SER A 1020 14.67 19.06 -1.75
N GLN A 1021 13.94 18.34 -0.88
CA GLN A 1021 12.52 18.04 -1.09
C GLN A 1021 11.66 19.08 -0.37
N PRO A 1022 10.83 19.86 -1.10
CA PRO A 1022 9.88 20.73 -0.43
C PRO A 1022 8.76 19.87 0.19
N VAL A 1023 8.21 20.32 1.31
CA VAL A 1023 7.23 19.57 2.09
C VAL A 1023 5.83 20.07 1.75
N VAL A 1024 4.90 19.16 1.47
CA VAL A 1024 3.49 19.49 1.23
C VAL A 1024 2.65 18.97 2.39
N ASP A 1025 2.08 19.88 3.18
CA ASP A 1025 1.17 19.55 4.28
C ASP A 1025 0.28 20.71 4.73
N ALA A 1026 -0.67 20.40 5.61
CA ALA A 1026 -1.43 21.40 6.34
C ALA A 1026 -0.72 21.72 7.66
N PHE A 1027 -0.56 23.01 7.97
CA PHE A 1027 0.10 23.45 9.20
C PHE A 1027 -0.66 24.59 9.88
N ASP A 1028 -0.37 24.80 11.17
CA ASP A 1028 -1.01 25.84 11.98
C ASP A 1028 -0.45 27.22 11.64
N PRO A 1029 -1.29 28.23 11.32
CA PRO A 1029 -0.85 29.60 11.05
C PRO A 1029 0.03 30.22 12.15
N ARG A 1030 -0.08 29.76 13.40
CA ARG A 1030 0.73 30.22 14.53
C ARG A 1030 2.22 29.90 14.39
N LEU A 1031 2.60 29.00 13.50
CA LEU A 1031 4.00 28.69 13.18
C LEU A 1031 4.66 29.76 12.31
N LEU A 1032 3.87 30.68 11.72
CA LEU A 1032 4.39 31.79 10.92
C LEU A 1032 5.08 32.83 11.82
N VAL A 1033 6.30 33.22 11.44
CA VAL A 1033 7.16 34.14 12.18
C VAL A 1033 6.87 35.61 11.81
N ALA A 1034 6.33 35.85 10.62
CA ALA A 1034 6.00 37.17 10.11
C ALA A 1034 4.71 37.14 9.28
N PRO A 1035 4.04 38.28 9.07
CA PRO A 1035 2.94 38.39 8.10
C PRO A 1035 3.40 37.97 6.71
N SER A 1036 2.48 37.41 5.92
CA SER A 1036 2.79 36.98 4.56
C SER A 1036 2.91 38.14 3.59
N ILE A 1037 3.79 37.97 2.61
CA ILE A 1037 3.85 38.81 1.40
C ILE A 1037 3.27 38.02 0.23
N SER A 1038 2.73 38.71 -0.77
CA SER A 1038 2.12 38.08 -1.94
C SER A 1038 2.75 38.53 -3.25
N HIS A 1039 3.07 37.58 -4.12
CA HIS A 1039 3.42 37.82 -5.52
C HIS A 1039 2.20 37.55 -6.41
N VAL A 1040 1.85 38.50 -7.28
CA VAL A 1040 0.61 38.47 -8.06
C VAL A 1040 0.91 38.11 -9.51
N ILE A 1041 0.23 37.09 -10.01
CA ILE A 1041 0.26 36.64 -11.40
C ILE A 1041 -1.09 36.99 -12.04
N ASP A 1042 -1.12 38.00 -12.91
CA ASP A 1042 -2.30 38.39 -13.66
C ASP A 1042 -2.37 37.58 -14.97
N PHE A 1043 -3.23 36.55 -15.01
CA PHE A 1043 -3.37 35.66 -16.16
C PHE A 1043 -3.87 36.37 -17.42
N THR A 1044 -4.43 37.57 -17.29
CA THR A 1044 -4.89 38.37 -18.43
C THR A 1044 -3.76 39.09 -19.16
N LYS A 1045 -2.60 39.27 -18.50
CA LYS A 1045 -1.48 40.08 -19.01
C LYS A 1045 -0.17 39.32 -19.11
N ILE A 1046 0.06 38.34 -18.23
CA ILE A 1046 1.33 37.61 -18.18
C ILE A 1046 1.60 36.91 -19.51
N LYS A 1047 2.86 36.87 -19.93
CA LYS A 1047 3.27 36.12 -21.11
C LYS A 1047 3.74 34.73 -20.75
N GLU A 1048 3.77 33.85 -21.75
CA GLU A 1048 4.21 32.46 -21.61
C GLU A 1048 5.65 32.39 -21.08
N GLU A 1049 6.54 33.25 -21.58
CA GLU A 1049 7.94 33.36 -21.22
C GLU A 1049 8.19 33.82 -19.78
N ASP A 1050 7.29 34.63 -19.21
CA ASP A 1050 7.40 35.13 -17.83
C ASP A 1050 7.19 34.01 -16.80
N LEU A 1051 6.61 32.88 -17.22
CA LEU A 1051 6.41 31.70 -16.38
C LEU A 1051 7.65 30.77 -16.36
N TYR A 1052 8.63 30.96 -17.25
CA TYR A 1052 9.82 30.10 -17.26
C TYR A 1052 10.77 30.38 -16.11
N GLU A 1053 10.81 31.64 -15.67
CA GLU A 1053 11.58 32.06 -14.51
C GLU A 1053 10.80 33.10 -13.72
N ILE A 1054 10.45 32.76 -12.48
CA ILE A 1054 9.74 33.66 -11.57
C ILE A 1054 10.70 34.00 -10.43
N ASP A 1055 11.10 35.26 -10.34
CA ASP A 1055 12.00 35.76 -9.30
C ASP A 1055 11.26 36.69 -8.34
N ILE A 1056 11.26 36.35 -7.05
CA ILE A 1056 10.46 37.02 -6.03
C ILE A 1056 11.37 37.54 -4.91
N PRO A 1057 11.52 38.86 -4.76
CA PRO A 1057 12.22 39.44 -3.62
C PRO A 1057 11.45 39.22 -2.32
N LEU A 1058 12.16 38.75 -1.30
CA LEU A 1058 11.59 38.48 0.03
C LEU A 1058 12.03 39.54 1.03
N ARG A 1059 11.06 40.11 1.74
CA ARG A 1059 11.30 41.05 2.83
C ARG A 1059 10.22 40.89 3.89
N PHE A 1060 10.63 40.53 5.10
CA PHE A 1060 9.76 40.30 6.24
C PHE A 1060 10.28 41.02 7.49
N ILE A 1061 9.37 41.37 8.39
CA ILE A 1061 9.69 41.82 9.75
C ILE A 1061 9.23 40.72 10.70
N ALA A 1062 10.15 40.15 11.47
CA ALA A 1062 9.84 39.08 12.41
C ALA A 1062 8.93 39.62 13.53
N SER A 1063 7.75 39.01 13.72
CA SER A 1063 6.82 39.37 14.80
C SER A 1063 7.26 38.81 16.16
N VAL A 1064 8.04 37.72 16.14
CA VAL A 1064 8.46 36.98 17.33
C VAL A 1064 9.94 36.61 17.25
N GLY A 1065 10.60 36.50 18.41
CA GLY A 1065 11.97 35.98 18.48
C GLY A 1065 11.97 34.46 18.47
N THR A 1066 12.58 33.85 17.45
CA THR A 1066 12.60 32.39 17.28
C THR A 1066 13.65 31.96 16.24
N ARG A 1067 13.74 30.65 16.02
CA ARG A 1067 14.53 30.05 14.94
C ARG A 1067 13.65 29.83 13.70
N VAL A 1068 13.99 30.50 12.60
CA VAL A 1068 13.32 30.37 11.30
C VAL A 1068 13.85 29.13 10.60
N HIS A 1069 12.97 28.15 10.43
CA HIS A 1069 13.30 26.85 9.82
C HIS A 1069 13.11 26.86 8.30
N GLY A 1070 12.40 27.84 7.74
CA GLY A 1070 12.20 27.93 6.30
C GLY A 1070 11.15 28.94 5.88
N LEU A 1071 10.71 28.80 4.62
CA LEU A 1071 9.66 29.61 4.00
C LEU A 1071 8.43 28.73 3.73
N ALA A 1072 7.27 29.14 4.24
CA ALA A 1072 5.98 28.55 3.94
C ALA A 1072 5.32 29.32 2.81
N CYS A 1073 4.72 28.60 1.86
CA CYS A 1073 4.09 29.14 0.68
C CYS A 1073 2.71 28.52 0.46
N TRP A 1074 1.76 29.35 0.01
CA TRP A 1074 0.43 28.93 -0.40
C TRP A 1074 -0.06 29.85 -1.52
N PHE A 1075 -1.23 29.60 -2.08
CA PHE A 1075 -1.77 30.45 -3.13
C PHE A 1075 -3.27 30.71 -3.02
N ASP A 1076 -3.67 31.81 -3.62
CA ASP A 1076 -5.07 32.19 -3.81
C ASP A 1076 -5.32 32.45 -5.30
N VAL A 1077 -6.53 32.15 -5.79
CA VAL A 1077 -6.96 32.54 -7.13
C VAL A 1077 -8.27 33.32 -7.09
N LEU A 1078 -8.35 34.36 -7.91
CA LEU A 1078 -9.50 35.25 -8.04
C LEU A 1078 -10.29 34.93 -9.30
N PHE A 1079 -11.59 34.74 -9.13
CA PHE A 1079 -12.58 34.76 -10.21
C PHE A 1079 -13.20 36.16 -10.25
N ASN A 1080 -12.75 37.02 -11.17
CA ASN A 1080 -13.17 38.41 -11.25
C ASN A 1080 -14.44 38.56 -12.12
N GLY A 1081 -15.56 38.04 -11.60
CA GLY A 1081 -16.87 38.15 -12.26
C GLY A 1081 -17.47 39.55 -12.21
N SER A 1082 -18.41 39.85 -13.12
CA SER A 1082 -19.04 41.19 -13.21
C SER A 1082 -19.98 41.46 -12.04
N THR A 1083 -20.54 40.41 -11.45
CA THR A 1083 -21.54 40.53 -10.37
C THR A 1083 -20.86 40.40 -9.01
N VAL A 1084 -20.05 39.35 -8.83
CA VAL A 1084 -19.37 39.05 -7.56
C VAL A 1084 -17.94 38.55 -7.83
N GLN A 1085 -17.00 39.03 -7.04
CA GLN A 1085 -15.64 38.50 -6.98
C GLN A 1085 -15.57 37.31 -6.03
N ARG A 1086 -15.02 36.18 -6.48
CA ARG A 1086 -14.83 34.97 -5.66
C ARG A 1086 -13.35 34.61 -5.55
N TRP A 1087 -12.93 34.22 -4.36
CA TRP A 1087 -11.59 33.76 -4.06
C TRP A 1087 -11.61 32.27 -3.71
N LEU A 1088 -10.70 31.51 -4.32
CA LEU A 1088 -10.32 30.18 -3.84
C LEU A 1088 -8.96 30.34 -3.16
N THR A 1089 -8.89 29.97 -1.88
CA THR A 1089 -7.67 30.11 -1.08
C THR A 1089 -7.18 28.75 -0.60
N THR A 1090 -5.85 28.63 -0.53
CA THR A 1090 -5.16 27.48 0.10
C THR A 1090 -4.41 27.90 1.36
N ALA A 1091 -4.74 29.07 1.94
CA ALA A 1091 -4.06 29.60 3.10
C ALA A 1091 -4.09 28.64 4.31
N PRO A 1092 -3.03 28.60 5.14
CA PRO A 1092 -3.07 27.86 6.39
C PRO A 1092 -4.21 28.39 7.27
N GLY A 1093 -4.93 27.50 7.94
CA GLY A 1093 -6.11 27.85 8.75
C GLY A 1093 -7.42 27.97 7.96
N ALA A 1094 -7.39 28.04 6.63
CA ALA A 1094 -8.58 27.87 5.79
C ALA A 1094 -8.94 26.37 5.66
N PRO A 1095 -10.17 26.03 5.21
CA PRO A 1095 -10.53 24.65 4.90
C PRO A 1095 -9.52 24.00 3.96
N THR A 1096 -9.00 22.83 4.34
CA THR A 1096 -7.94 22.15 3.61
C THR A 1096 -8.42 21.74 2.21
N THR A 1097 -7.60 22.04 1.21
CA THR A 1097 -7.76 21.60 -0.18
C THR A 1097 -6.76 20.49 -0.49
N HIS A 1098 -6.93 19.77 -1.60
CA HIS A 1098 -5.97 18.73 -2.00
C HIS A 1098 -4.56 19.27 -2.34
N TRP A 1099 -4.42 20.58 -2.57
CA TRP A 1099 -3.11 21.22 -2.81
C TRP A 1099 -2.29 21.42 -1.54
N TYR A 1100 -2.95 21.46 -0.36
CA TYR A 1100 -2.33 21.80 0.92
C TYR A 1100 -1.51 23.10 0.86
N GLN A 1101 -0.47 23.24 1.69
CA GLN A 1101 0.53 24.29 1.61
C GLN A 1101 1.91 23.68 1.34
N LEU A 1102 2.85 24.49 0.83
CA LEU A 1102 4.23 24.10 0.60
C LEU A 1102 5.15 24.70 1.67
N ARG A 1103 6.11 23.94 2.19
CA ARG A 1103 7.14 24.43 3.11
C ARG A 1103 8.52 24.07 2.58
N CYS A 1104 9.32 25.09 2.28
CA CYS A 1104 10.71 24.97 1.88
C CYS A 1104 11.59 25.08 3.13
N VAL A 1105 12.19 23.97 3.55
CA VAL A 1105 12.99 23.89 4.78
C VAL A 1105 14.46 24.23 4.46
N LEU A 1106 15.04 25.13 5.25
CA LEU A 1106 16.45 25.48 5.15
C LEU A 1106 17.32 24.39 5.78
N THR A 1107 18.48 24.12 5.19
CA THR A 1107 19.50 23.22 5.78
C THR A 1107 20.09 23.80 7.07
N GLN A 1108 20.23 25.12 7.13
CA GLN A 1108 20.67 25.87 8.31
C GLN A 1108 19.59 26.88 8.72
N PRO A 1109 18.94 26.70 9.88
CA PRO A 1109 17.94 27.63 10.37
C PRO A 1109 18.53 28.99 10.76
N LEU A 1110 17.75 30.06 10.61
CA LEU A 1110 18.16 31.42 10.96
C LEU A 1110 17.65 31.82 12.35
N TYR A 1111 18.45 32.54 13.13
CA TYR A 1111 18.02 33.08 14.42
C TYR A 1111 17.58 34.52 14.27
N VAL A 1112 16.36 34.83 14.72
CA VAL A 1112 15.80 36.18 14.64
C VAL A 1112 15.18 36.60 15.97
N VAL A 1113 15.21 37.90 16.25
CA VAL A 1113 14.46 38.53 17.35
C VAL A 1113 13.24 39.28 16.80
N ALA A 1114 12.25 39.53 17.67
CA ALA A 1114 11.08 40.33 17.29
C ALA A 1114 11.51 41.74 16.82
N GLY A 1115 10.91 42.22 15.73
CA GLY A 1115 11.24 43.48 15.07
C GLY A 1115 12.41 43.41 14.07
N GLN A 1116 13.11 42.28 13.97
CA GLN A 1116 14.24 42.13 13.06
C GLN A 1116 13.79 41.89 11.61
N GLU A 1117 14.54 42.46 10.68
CA GLU A 1117 14.30 42.29 9.24
C GLU A 1117 14.93 40.99 8.73
N ILE A 1118 14.14 40.22 7.97
CA ILE A 1118 14.56 39.04 7.21
C ILE A 1118 14.45 39.38 5.73
N THR A 1119 15.54 39.28 4.99
CA THR A 1119 15.59 39.53 3.54
C THR A 1119 15.93 38.27 2.76
N GLY A 1120 15.65 38.23 1.46
CA GLY A 1120 15.95 37.05 0.66
C GLY A 1120 15.45 37.11 -0.77
N HIS A 1121 15.54 35.97 -1.45
CA HIS A 1121 14.98 35.73 -2.79
C HIS A 1121 14.41 34.32 -2.89
N LEU A 1122 13.25 34.21 -3.55
CA LEU A 1122 12.65 32.96 -4.00
C LEU A 1122 12.62 32.99 -5.54
N ARG A 1123 13.51 32.21 -6.16
CA ARG A 1123 13.60 32.09 -7.62
C ARG A 1123 13.14 30.70 -8.06
N MET A 1124 12.18 30.63 -8.97
CA MET A 1124 11.63 29.38 -9.49
C MET A 1124 11.93 29.28 -10.98
N ILE A 1125 12.62 28.22 -11.41
CA ILE A 1125 13.03 27.99 -12.80
C ILE A 1125 12.35 26.75 -13.34
N ALA A 1126 11.59 26.90 -14.43
CA ALA A 1126 10.88 25.81 -15.08
C ALA A 1126 11.85 24.84 -15.77
N HIS A 1127 11.56 23.54 -15.71
CA HIS A 1127 12.32 22.51 -16.43
C HIS A 1127 11.43 21.52 -17.17
N ASN A 1128 12.06 20.67 -17.99
CA ASN A 1128 11.40 19.79 -18.96
C ASN A 1128 10.63 18.62 -18.35
N ALA A 1129 10.87 18.28 -17.08
CA ALA A 1129 10.10 17.29 -16.33
C ALA A 1129 8.75 17.82 -15.82
N GLN A 1130 8.24 18.91 -16.41
CA GLN A 1130 6.93 19.49 -16.10
C GLN A 1130 6.82 20.04 -14.66
N SER A 1131 7.87 20.71 -14.17
CA SER A 1131 7.92 21.28 -12.81
C SER A 1131 8.92 22.45 -12.74
N TYR A 1132 9.21 22.93 -11.52
CA TYR A 1132 10.13 24.01 -11.19
C TYR A 1132 11.23 23.58 -10.21
N THR A 1133 12.44 24.06 -10.45
CA THR A 1133 13.51 24.09 -9.44
C THR A 1133 13.39 25.39 -8.65
N ILE A 1134 13.33 25.27 -7.32
CA ILE A 1134 13.22 26.39 -6.39
C ILE A 1134 14.59 26.70 -5.80
N TYR A 1135 15.02 27.95 -5.92
CA TYR A 1135 16.19 28.50 -5.25
C TYR A 1135 15.71 29.49 -4.19
N LEU A 1136 15.91 29.14 -2.92
CA LEU A 1136 15.53 29.98 -1.79
C LEU A 1136 16.79 30.46 -1.08
N THR A 1137 16.88 31.77 -0.84
CA THR A 1137 17.87 32.37 0.05
C THR A 1137 17.16 33.25 1.05
N LEU A 1138 17.48 33.09 2.33
CA LEU A 1138 17.03 33.95 3.43
C LEU A 1138 18.24 34.44 4.24
N SER A 1139 18.19 35.68 4.69
CA SER A 1139 19.27 36.32 5.44
C SER A 1139 18.72 37.23 6.53
N ALA A 1140 19.42 37.32 7.67
CA ALA A 1140 19.11 38.21 8.80
C ALA A 1140 20.39 38.71 9.49
N LYS A 1141 20.39 39.93 10.04
CA LYS A 1141 21.56 40.54 10.71
C LYS A 1141 21.67 40.14 12.19
N MET A 1142 22.74 39.46 12.62
CA MET A 1142 22.95 39.11 14.04
C MET A 1142 23.35 40.33 14.90
N TRP A 1143 22.88 40.34 16.16
CA TRP A 1143 23.33 41.27 17.22
C TRP A 1143 23.99 40.47 18.36
N GLY A 1144 25.26 40.78 18.68
CA GLY A 1144 26.05 40.12 19.73
C GLY A 1144 27.34 40.87 20.06
N PRO A 1145 28.14 40.46 21.06
CA PRO A 1145 29.39 41.13 21.43
C PRO A 1145 30.36 41.11 20.25
N GLY A 1146 30.60 42.27 19.63
CA GLY A 1146 31.25 42.43 18.31
C GLY A 1146 30.42 43.21 17.28
N ALA A 1147 29.17 43.57 17.61
CA ALA A 1147 28.27 44.37 16.76
C ALA A 1147 28.73 45.82 16.49
N ASP A 1148 29.78 46.28 17.16
CA ASP A 1148 30.35 47.63 16.99
C ASP A 1148 31.08 47.82 15.65
N GLN A 1149 31.19 46.76 14.82
CA GLN A 1149 31.85 46.77 13.51
C GLN A 1149 30.98 46.25 12.35
N GLY A 1150 29.66 46.40 12.44
CA GLY A 1150 28.72 45.96 11.40
C GLY A 1150 28.33 44.49 11.58
N GLY A 1151 27.08 44.27 12.01
CA GLY A 1151 26.58 42.94 12.38
C GLY A 1151 26.77 41.88 11.30
N VAL A 1152 27.24 40.71 11.70
CA VAL A 1152 27.42 39.54 10.84
C VAL A 1152 26.06 39.14 10.25
N ILE A 1153 25.97 39.01 8.92
CA ILE A 1153 24.77 38.54 8.24
C ILE A 1153 24.74 37.02 8.31
N GLN A 1154 23.73 36.45 8.97
CA GLN A 1154 23.43 35.04 8.87
C GLN A 1154 22.65 34.84 7.57
N SER A 1155 23.14 33.97 6.68
CA SER A 1155 22.47 33.65 5.42
C SER A 1155 22.37 32.16 5.24
N SER A 1156 21.24 31.69 4.72
CA SER A 1156 20.97 30.29 4.44
C SER A 1156 20.29 30.16 3.08
N SER A 1157 20.83 29.28 2.25
CA SER A 1157 20.35 29.05 0.89
C SER A 1157 20.12 27.58 0.64
N CYS A 1158 19.06 27.25 -0.09
CA CYS A 1158 18.75 25.88 -0.48
C CYS A 1158 18.19 25.82 -1.91
N LYS A 1159 18.43 24.67 -2.54
CA LYS A 1159 17.90 24.31 -3.86
C LYS A 1159 16.93 23.15 -3.65
N LEU A 1160 15.67 23.32 -4.06
CA LEU A 1160 14.63 22.31 -3.96
C LEU A 1160 14.05 21.99 -5.34
N ASP A 1161 13.54 20.77 -5.51
CA ASP A 1161 12.81 20.36 -6.72
C ASP A 1161 11.32 20.16 -6.39
N LEU A 1162 10.44 20.91 -7.07
CA LEU A 1162 8.99 20.82 -6.86
C LEU A 1162 8.37 19.59 -7.52
N LYS A 1163 9.12 18.83 -8.34
CA LYS A 1163 8.59 17.65 -9.05
C LYS A 1163 8.22 16.51 -8.12
N GLU A 1164 9.06 16.28 -7.10
CA GLU A 1164 8.91 15.18 -6.14
C GLU A 1164 8.86 15.73 -4.71
N PRO A 1165 7.77 16.45 -4.34
CA PRO A 1165 7.63 16.98 -3.01
C PRO A 1165 7.37 15.87 -1.99
N TYR A 1166 7.81 16.08 -0.76
CA TYR A 1166 7.51 15.20 0.35
C TYR A 1166 6.11 15.51 0.91
N TYR A 1167 5.12 14.66 0.59
CA TYR A 1167 3.77 14.77 1.14
C TYR A 1167 3.72 14.27 2.59
N ARG A 1168 3.56 15.19 3.55
CA ARG A 1168 3.51 14.89 4.97
C ARG A 1168 2.07 14.87 5.46
N MET A 1169 1.47 13.68 5.45
CA MET A 1169 0.08 13.48 5.88
C MET A 1169 -0.03 13.51 7.41
N SER A 1170 -0.09 14.70 8.01
CA SER A 1170 -0.58 14.89 9.37
C SER A 1170 -2.11 14.93 9.37
N GLN A 1171 -2.79 14.32 10.35
CA GLN A 1171 -4.25 14.37 10.43
C GLN A 1171 -4.72 15.84 10.50
N PRO A 1172 -5.68 16.28 9.66
CA PRO A 1172 -6.26 17.60 9.83
C PRO A 1172 -6.99 17.65 11.18
N GLN A 1173 -6.55 18.52 12.08
CA GLN A 1173 -7.42 18.96 13.17
C GLN A 1173 -8.60 19.70 12.56
N ALA A 1174 -9.82 19.28 12.88
CA ALA A 1174 -11.04 19.92 12.40
C ALA A 1174 -11.18 21.31 13.05
N TYR A 1175 -10.92 22.38 12.30
CA TYR A 1175 -11.17 23.75 12.75
C TYR A 1175 -12.62 24.14 12.48
N THR A 1176 -13.29 24.61 13.53
CA THR A 1176 -14.64 25.16 13.49
C THR A 1176 -14.55 26.57 12.90
N LEU A 1177 -15.20 26.82 11.76
CA LEU A 1177 -15.33 28.16 11.18
C LEU A 1177 -16.19 29.02 12.12
N ALA A 1178 -15.60 30.06 12.69
CA ALA A 1178 -16.35 31.19 13.23
C ALA A 1178 -16.90 32.00 12.05
N GLN A 1179 -18.23 32.05 11.92
CA GLN A 1179 -18.90 32.98 11.01
C GLN A 1179 -19.53 34.13 11.80
N ASP A 1180 -19.26 35.33 11.25
CA ASP A 1180 -20.00 36.59 11.31
C ASP A 1180 -19.50 37.70 12.24
N GLN A 1181 -18.58 38.51 11.70
CA GLN A 1181 -18.59 39.96 11.91
C GLN A 1181 -18.25 40.70 10.60
N GLN A 1182 -19.20 41.50 10.11
CA GLN A 1182 -18.96 42.55 9.13
C GLN A 1182 -18.32 43.78 9.80
N PRO A 1183 -17.56 44.62 9.05
CA PRO A 1183 -16.75 45.69 9.61
C PRO A 1183 -17.50 47.03 9.64
N HIS A 1184 -17.48 47.72 10.78
CA HIS A 1184 -17.63 49.17 10.83
C HIS A 1184 -16.41 49.80 11.50
N GLN A 1185 -15.71 50.63 10.72
CA GLN A 1185 -14.62 51.51 11.12
C GLN A 1185 -15.12 52.62 12.06
N LEU A 1186 -14.31 53.03 13.05
CA LEU A 1186 -13.85 54.43 13.23
C LEU A 1186 -12.97 54.60 14.50
N ILE A 1187 -11.70 54.91 14.24
CA ILE A 1187 -10.82 55.95 14.84
C ILE A 1187 -11.00 56.33 16.34
N GLN A 1188 -9.91 56.07 17.09
CA GLN A 1188 -9.32 56.80 18.23
C GLN A 1188 -10.21 57.70 19.13
N THR A 1189 -10.14 57.48 20.45
CA THR A 1189 -9.56 58.45 21.41
C THR A 1189 -9.45 57.88 22.83
N GLN A 1190 -8.60 58.54 23.63
CA GLN A 1190 -7.93 58.14 24.87
C GLN A 1190 -8.81 57.95 26.12
N ASP A 1191 -8.32 57.03 26.96
CA ASP A 1191 -8.30 56.96 28.43
C ASP A 1191 -9.12 57.94 29.31
N ILE A 1192 -9.99 57.31 30.15
CA ILE A 1192 -10.16 57.45 31.62
C ILE A 1192 -10.78 58.80 32.15
N PRO A 1193 -11.51 58.90 33.30
CA PRO A 1193 -12.02 57.92 34.29
C PRO A 1193 -13.54 58.13 34.66
N ILE A 1194 -14.06 57.30 35.58
CA ILE A 1194 -14.70 57.67 36.88
C ILE A 1194 -15.89 56.76 37.24
N HIS A 1195 -15.83 56.33 38.49
CA HIS A 1195 -16.73 55.47 39.26
C HIS A 1195 -17.99 56.22 39.76
N SER A 1196 -19.11 55.49 39.80
CA SER A 1196 -20.22 55.51 40.78
C SER A 1196 -20.91 56.83 41.17
N GLN A 1197 -22.24 56.91 40.99
CA GLN A 1197 -23.28 56.94 42.06
C GLN A 1197 -24.62 57.58 41.62
N ASP A 1198 -25.69 56.88 42.02
CA ASP A 1198 -26.99 57.34 42.54
C ASP A 1198 -28.09 58.02 41.69
N LEU A 1199 -29.31 57.72 42.16
CA LEU A 1199 -30.64 58.33 41.99
C LEU A 1199 -31.48 57.79 40.83
N ASP A 1200 -32.42 56.87 41.07
CA ASP A 1200 -33.72 56.98 41.76
C ASP A 1200 -34.88 57.36 40.83
N ASP A 1201 -35.94 56.55 40.98
CA ASP A 1201 -37.36 56.90 40.97
C ASP A 1201 -38.26 56.80 39.71
N VAL A 1202 -39.27 55.92 39.88
CA VAL A 1202 -40.72 56.20 39.76
C VAL A 1202 -41.49 55.63 38.54
N ASP A 1203 -42.21 54.53 38.86
CA ASP A 1203 -43.65 54.27 38.69
C ASP A 1203 -44.31 53.74 37.40
N LEU A 1204 -44.96 52.58 37.62
CA LEU A 1204 -46.41 52.30 37.50
C LEU A 1204 -47.05 51.70 36.23
N ILE A 1205 -47.91 50.71 36.53
CA ILE A 1205 -49.15 50.23 35.84
C ILE A 1205 -48.91 49.21 34.70
N ALA A 1206 -49.04 47.90 34.92
CA ALA A 1206 -50.19 47.05 35.26
C ALA A 1206 -51.03 46.56 34.06
N GLN A 1207 -51.35 45.26 34.14
CA GLN A 1207 -51.99 44.36 33.17
C GLN A 1207 -53.42 44.76 32.76
N PRO A 1208 -54.06 43.98 31.86
CA PRO A 1208 -54.95 42.94 32.41
C PRO A 1208 -55.04 41.63 31.59
N SER A 1209 -55.45 40.58 32.30
CA SER A 1209 -56.03 39.32 31.78
C SER A 1209 -57.54 39.29 32.15
N PRO A 1210 -58.30 38.20 31.96
CA PRO A 1210 -58.68 37.48 30.72
C PRO A 1210 -60.23 37.30 30.63
N THR A 1211 -60.83 36.89 29.50
CA THR A 1211 -62.09 36.11 29.53
C THR A 1211 -62.50 35.42 28.22
N SER A 1212 -63.02 34.20 28.42
CA SER A 1212 -64.12 33.50 27.73
C SER A 1212 -63.94 32.92 26.32
N GLY A 1213 -64.07 31.59 26.25
CA GLY A 1213 -65.29 31.00 25.69
C GLY A 1213 -65.17 30.23 24.37
N ALA A 1214 -65.64 28.97 24.44
CA ALA A 1214 -66.27 28.18 23.36
C ALA A 1214 -65.38 27.49 22.30
N GLN A 1215 -65.24 26.18 22.51
CA GLN A 1215 -65.74 25.08 21.66
C GLN A 1215 -65.57 25.09 20.12
N LEU A 1216 -65.17 23.89 19.69
CA LEU A 1216 -65.52 23.14 18.48
C LEU A 1216 -64.60 23.23 17.24
N ASN A 1217 -64.03 22.04 16.99
CA ASN A 1217 -64.02 21.31 15.72
C ASN A 1217 -62.93 21.56 14.67
N THR A 1218 -62.26 20.43 14.42
CA THR A 1218 -61.97 19.79 13.12
C THR A 1218 -60.79 20.25 12.27
N LEU A 1219 -59.85 19.29 12.18
CA LEU A 1219 -59.30 18.66 10.97
C LEU A 1219 -58.41 19.49 10.02
N HIS A 1220 -57.14 19.04 10.03
CA HIS A 1220 -56.25 18.75 8.89
C HIS A 1220 -55.93 19.83 7.84
N GLY A 1221 -54.63 20.14 7.81
CA GLY A 1221 -53.81 20.34 6.61
C GLY A 1221 -52.43 19.78 6.89
#